data_AF-A0A090Y9E1-F1
#
_entry.id   AF-A0A090Y9E1-F1
#
_cell.length_a   1.000
_cell.length_b   1.000
_cell.length_c   1.000
_cell.angle_alpha   90.00
_cell.angle_beta   90.00
_cell.angle_gamma   90.00
#
_symmetry.space_group_name_H-M   'P 1'
#
loop_
_entity.id
_entity.type
_entity.pdbx_description
1 polymer ?
#
loop_
_entity_poly.entity_id
_entity_poly.type
_entity_poly.pdbx_seq_one_letter_code
_entity_poly.pdbx_strand_id
1 'polypeptide(L)'
;MIKHRSPKLILMSAILTASLAAMPFSAFAADSAGTTVELRILETTDLHVNIVNYDYFADKPTDEYGLAKTATLIKQAREEAKNSVLIDNGDLIQGNPLGDYVATVEKLQEGQTHPVYEAMNLLNYDAGNLGNHEFNYGLDFLKTALKGSNFPYVNANIYIDDKDGDPANDKNAFKPYIILDKEVIDNNGAKHTLKVGVIGFVPPQIMSWDKANLEGKVITKDIVETAEKFVPQMKAEGADIIIAVPHSGFEDIPQTPLMENSVLYLSKVKGIDAILFGHAHKVFPDASFEGKTGVDLKKGTINGVPAVEPGYWGNHLGIIDLTLEQTDGKWTVKDSTASVKPIYDTANKKPLVEADQKIWDAVAKDHENTLNYVRGPVGTTTAPINSWFALIQDDPSIQIVNNAQKWYVEQHLQGTEYEGLPIISAAAPFKAGGRQGANYYTDIPAGNIAIKNVADLYLYSNTVNAVLVTGAELKEWLEWSAGQFNQIDPSKTEEQELVNYDFPTYNFDVIDGVTYQIDVTQPAKYDAKGGLLNEKASRIVNLSYQGKPIDPQQKFVVASNNYRASSNKFANPDGKRIILASPDENRQVVIDYIRKNETINPSADGNWSLAPFGSANITFATSPAAKDALAASAALAAKQNVLTYLKNTEDGYAKFKLSVNAEKASASPASEPVAQPASPAAPQADPAETPATTPEQPAPAEEPQAEAKPVKTPSKQTISQPAASKDTVYTVEKGDNLYRIAIKHGTTWQALAKYNKLANPHLIHIGQKILIPAK
;
A
#
# COMPACT_ATOMS: atom_id res chain seq x y z
N MET A 1 -10.85 -63.80 -92.17
CA MET A 1 -9.90 -64.94 -92.20
C MET A 1 -8.48 -64.42 -92.41
N ILE A 2 -7.48 -65.33 -92.48
CA ILE A 2 -6.05 -65.13 -92.80
C ILE A 2 -5.14 -64.88 -91.58
N LYS A 3 -4.06 -65.68 -91.53
CA LYS A 3 -3.11 -65.93 -90.43
C LYS A 3 -1.88 -65.01 -90.46
N HIS A 4 -1.17 -64.95 -89.31
CA HIS A 4 0.29 -64.80 -89.09
C HIS A 4 1.14 -63.95 -90.07
N ARG A 5 2.05 -63.10 -89.61
CA ARG A 5 3.40 -63.50 -89.09
C ARG A 5 4.19 -62.30 -88.53
N SER A 6 5.01 -62.55 -87.50
CA SER A 6 6.23 -61.78 -87.18
C SER A 6 7.37 -62.18 -88.14
N PRO A 7 8.49 -61.43 -88.34
CA PRO A 7 9.50 -61.26 -87.28
C PRO A 7 10.51 -60.05 -87.38
N LYS A 8 11.40 -59.93 -86.35
CA LYS A 8 12.82 -59.44 -86.41
C LYS A 8 13.10 -57.95 -86.72
N LEU A 9 14.20 -57.29 -86.26
CA LEU A 9 15.27 -57.56 -85.26
C LEU A 9 16.08 -56.24 -85.00
N ILE A 10 17.10 -56.28 -84.11
CA ILE A 10 18.22 -55.31 -83.93
C ILE A 10 17.86 -54.11 -83.00
N LEU A 11 18.64 -53.67 -81.99
CA LEU A 11 20.01 -53.95 -81.48
C LEU A 11 19.87 -54.41 -79.97
N MET A 12 20.81 -54.49 -79.01
CA MET A 12 22.26 -54.24 -78.86
C MET A 12 22.92 -55.19 -77.80
N SER A 13 24.10 -54.82 -77.30
CA SER A 13 25.11 -55.57 -76.51
C SER A 13 24.86 -55.73 -74.99
N ALA A 14 25.49 -56.76 -74.41
CA ALA A 14 26.00 -56.81 -73.02
C ALA A 14 27.40 -56.11 -72.93
N ILE A 15 28.24 -56.09 -71.89
CA ILE A 15 28.51 -56.88 -70.66
C ILE A 15 29.12 -55.89 -69.62
N LEU A 16 29.11 -56.05 -68.28
CA LEU A 16 30.05 -56.86 -67.46
C LEU A 16 29.79 -56.64 -65.93
N THR A 17 30.37 -57.49 -65.09
CA THR A 17 30.19 -57.62 -63.62
C THR A 17 30.93 -56.60 -62.75
N ALA A 18 30.40 -56.29 -61.54
CA ALA A 18 31.21 -55.99 -60.35
C ALA A 18 30.47 -56.21 -59.00
N SER A 19 31.13 -56.97 -58.12
CA SER A 19 31.21 -56.91 -56.64
C SER A 19 29.99 -56.62 -55.72
N LEU A 20 29.85 -57.49 -54.69
CA LEU A 20 29.19 -57.17 -53.42
C LEU A 20 29.90 -56.02 -52.69
N ALA A 21 29.12 -55.14 -52.05
CA ALA A 21 29.55 -54.34 -50.91
C ALA A 21 28.44 -54.39 -49.84
N ALA A 22 28.76 -54.89 -48.66
CA ALA A 22 27.80 -54.91 -47.54
C ALA A 22 27.75 -53.52 -46.90
N MET A 23 26.67 -52.78 -47.14
CA MET A 23 26.35 -51.60 -46.33
C MET A 23 25.67 -52.07 -45.04
N PRO A 24 26.15 -51.67 -43.84
CA PRO A 24 25.39 -51.87 -42.64
C PRO A 24 24.14 -51.00 -42.71
N PHE A 25 22.96 -51.61 -42.51
CA PHE A 25 21.79 -50.85 -42.09
C PHE A 25 22.03 -50.39 -40.66
N SER A 26 22.75 -49.27 -40.51
CA SER A 26 22.68 -48.46 -39.31
C SER A 26 21.24 -47.98 -39.19
N ALA A 27 20.44 -48.71 -38.41
CA ALA A 27 19.18 -48.20 -37.93
C ALA A 27 19.50 -46.95 -37.13
N PHE A 28 19.21 -45.78 -37.69
CA PHE A 28 19.07 -44.58 -36.89
C PHE A 28 17.91 -44.87 -35.94
N ALA A 29 18.23 -45.19 -34.69
CA ALA A 29 17.34 -44.86 -33.60
C ALA A 29 17.12 -43.35 -33.72
N ALA A 30 15.92 -42.95 -34.11
CA ALA A 30 15.49 -41.59 -33.88
C ALA A 30 15.41 -41.46 -32.37
N ASP A 31 16.32 -40.69 -31.77
CA ASP A 31 16.20 -40.32 -30.36
C ASP A 31 14.80 -39.73 -30.18
N SER A 32 14.03 -40.32 -29.27
CA SER A 32 12.67 -39.88 -28.97
C SER A 32 12.73 -38.61 -28.13
N ALA A 33 13.11 -37.50 -28.77
CA ALA A 33 12.97 -36.17 -28.21
C ALA A 33 11.51 -36.00 -27.77
N GLY A 34 11.29 -35.70 -26.48
CA GLY A 34 9.96 -35.67 -25.91
C GLY A 34 9.10 -34.57 -26.53
N THR A 35 7.79 -34.75 -26.47
CA THR A 35 6.85 -33.74 -26.97
C THR A 35 7.03 -32.45 -26.18
N THR A 36 7.58 -31.41 -26.81
CA THR A 36 7.79 -30.11 -26.17
C THR A 36 6.66 -29.13 -26.48
N VAL A 37 6.06 -28.56 -25.44
CA VAL A 37 5.02 -27.52 -25.50
C VAL A 37 5.51 -26.31 -24.72
N GLU A 38 5.58 -25.16 -25.38
CA GLU A 38 5.70 -23.87 -24.67
C GLU A 38 4.31 -23.44 -24.20
N LEU A 39 4.14 -23.16 -22.91
CA LEU A 39 2.91 -22.67 -22.31
C LEU A 39 3.15 -21.34 -21.61
N ARG A 40 2.39 -20.31 -22.00
CA ARG A 40 2.37 -19.02 -21.30
C ARG A 40 1.22 -18.96 -20.30
N ILE A 41 1.54 -18.66 -19.05
CA ILE A 41 0.56 -18.34 -18.01
C ILE A 41 0.56 -16.82 -17.85
N LEU A 42 -0.63 -16.22 -17.80
CA LEU A 42 -0.86 -14.79 -17.66
C LEU A 42 -1.65 -14.50 -16.38
N GLU A 43 -1.31 -13.41 -15.69
CA GLU A 43 -1.98 -12.98 -14.45
C GLU A 43 -2.40 -11.51 -14.47
N THR A 44 -3.60 -11.27 -13.94
CA THR A 44 -3.98 -10.02 -13.28
C THR A 44 -4.30 -10.27 -11.81
N THR A 45 -4.12 -9.24 -10.98
CA THR A 45 -4.45 -9.26 -9.55
C THR A 45 -4.74 -7.84 -9.08
N ASP A 46 -5.42 -7.70 -7.95
CA ASP A 46 -5.57 -6.45 -7.20
C ASP A 46 -6.11 -5.30 -8.09
N LEU A 47 -7.03 -5.62 -9.01
CA LEU A 47 -7.52 -4.65 -10.01
C LEU A 47 -8.35 -3.54 -9.37
N HIS A 48 -8.99 -3.77 -8.23
CA HIS A 48 -9.76 -2.80 -7.45
C HIS A 48 -10.78 -1.99 -8.27
N VAL A 49 -11.50 -2.67 -9.17
CA VAL A 49 -12.46 -2.05 -10.11
C VAL A 49 -11.85 -1.00 -11.07
N ASN A 50 -10.52 -0.93 -11.21
CA ASN A 50 -9.83 -0.04 -12.16
C ASN A 50 -9.90 -0.62 -13.58
N ILE A 51 -11.10 -0.64 -14.13
CA ILE A 51 -11.41 -1.25 -15.43
C ILE A 51 -10.91 -0.37 -16.58
N VAL A 52 -11.09 0.95 -16.45
CA VAL A 52 -10.67 1.96 -17.43
C VAL A 52 -9.56 2.84 -16.87
N ASN A 53 -8.81 3.51 -17.74
CA ASN A 53 -7.69 4.36 -17.36
C ASN A 53 -8.15 5.74 -16.86
N TYR A 54 -8.88 5.75 -15.75
CA TYR A 54 -9.45 6.96 -15.13
C TYR A 54 -9.31 6.96 -13.60
N ASP A 55 -8.90 8.10 -13.07
CA ASP A 55 -8.77 8.37 -11.63
C ASP A 55 -10.09 9.01 -11.14
N TYR A 56 -11.01 8.17 -10.66
CA TYR A 56 -12.32 8.60 -10.16
C TYR A 56 -12.22 9.48 -8.91
N PHE A 57 -11.15 9.35 -8.12
CA PHE A 57 -10.93 10.14 -6.92
C PHE A 57 -10.43 11.56 -7.26
N ALA A 58 -9.55 11.70 -8.26
CA ALA A 58 -9.08 13.00 -8.75
C ALA A 58 -9.90 13.57 -9.93
N ASP A 59 -11.01 12.93 -10.33
CA ASP A 59 -11.94 13.37 -11.38
C ASP A 59 -11.26 13.65 -12.74
N LYS A 60 -10.32 12.77 -13.15
CA LYS A 60 -9.46 12.96 -14.34
C LYS A 60 -9.07 11.62 -15.02
N PRO A 61 -8.72 11.62 -16.31
CA PRO A 61 -8.05 10.48 -16.95
C PRO A 61 -6.65 10.21 -16.37
N THR A 62 -6.17 8.97 -16.49
CA THR A 62 -4.78 8.57 -16.21
C THR A 62 -4.20 7.74 -17.36
N ASP A 63 -2.89 7.57 -17.39
CA ASP A 63 -2.19 6.58 -18.24
C ASP A 63 -1.50 5.48 -17.41
N GLU A 64 -1.48 5.61 -16.08
CA GLU A 64 -0.61 4.85 -15.17
C GLU A 64 -1.20 3.49 -14.73
N TYR A 65 -2.52 3.31 -14.83
CA TYR A 65 -3.24 2.08 -14.47
C TYR A 65 -4.52 1.89 -15.32
N GLY A 66 -5.18 0.74 -15.20
CA GLY A 66 -6.46 0.42 -15.82
C GLY A 66 -6.46 -0.84 -16.71
N LEU A 67 -7.34 -1.80 -16.43
CA LEU A 67 -7.50 -3.08 -17.17
C LEU A 67 -7.62 -2.89 -18.69
N ALA A 68 -8.22 -1.79 -19.16
CA ALA A 68 -8.30 -1.46 -20.58
C ALA A 68 -6.93 -1.40 -21.27
N LYS A 69 -5.87 -0.94 -20.60
CA LYS A 69 -4.49 -0.98 -21.13
C LYS A 69 -3.85 -2.36 -20.94
N THR A 70 -4.09 -3.03 -19.81
CA THR A 70 -3.63 -4.40 -19.56
C THR A 70 -4.19 -5.39 -20.59
N ALA A 71 -5.43 -5.19 -21.05
CA ALA A 71 -6.07 -5.93 -22.13
C ALA A 71 -5.27 -5.91 -23.44
N THR A 72 -4.64 -4.77 -23.77
CA THR A 72 -3.74 -4.65 -24.93
C THR A 72 -2.49 -5.51 -24.74
N LEU A 73 -1.89 -5.52 -23.54
CA LEU A 73 -0.76 -6.42 -23.21
C LEU A 73 -1.17 -7.90 -23.24
N ILE A 74 -2.36 -8.24 -22.74
CA ILE A 74 -2.89 -9.62 -22.75
C ILE A 74 -3.05 -10.13 -24.19
N LYS A 75 -3.53 -9.29 -25.10
CA LYS A 75 -3.67 -9.64 -26.52
C LYS A 75 -2.30 -9.82 -27.19
N GLN A 76 -1.38 -8.88 -26.99
CA GLN A 76 0.01 -9.00 -27.48
C GLN A 76 0.71 -10.25 -26.94
N ALA A 77 0.61 -10.53 -25.63
CA ALA A 77 1.22 -11.69 -25.01
C ALA A 77 0.66 -13.03 -25.50
N ARG A 78 -0.57 -13.04 -26.03
CA ARG A 78 -1.21 -14.18 -26.72
C ARG A 78 -0.89 -14.26 -28.21
N GLU A 79 -0.59 -13.15 -28.88
CA GLU A 79 -0.03 -13.16 -30.24
C GLU A 79 1.42 -13.66 -30.26
N GLU A 80 2.17 -13.42 -29.18
CA GLU A 80 3.53 -13.91 -28.95
C GLU A 80 3.63 -15.43 -28.66
N ALA A 81 2.54 -16.11 -28.25
CA ALA A 81 2.60 -17.48 -27.72
C ALA A 81 1.48 -18.40 -28.26
N LYS A 82 1.85 -19.60 -28.75
CA LYS A 82 0.89 -20.60 -29.27
C LYS A 82 -0.20 -21.00 -28.26
N ASN A 83 0.18 -21.12 -26.99
CA ASN A 83 -0.64 -21.66 -25.91
C ASN A 83 -0.64 -20.66 -24.77
N SER A 84 -1.83 -20.32 -24.27
CA SER A 84 -1.94 -19.43 -23.11
C SER A 84 -3.07 -19.83 -22.15
N VAL A 85 -2.82 -19.61 -20.87
CA VAL A 85 -3.81 -19.65 -19.78
C VAL A 85 -3.81 -18.27 -19.12
N LEU A 86 -4.98 -17.66 -18.90
CA LEU A 86 -5.12 -16.35 -18.25
C LEU A 86 -5.93 -16.50 -16.97
N ILE A 87 -5.36 -16.09 -15.84
CA ILE A 87 -5.95 -16.24 -14.50
C ILE A 87 -6.01 -14.86 -13.84
N ASP A 88 -7.03 -14.66 -13.00
CA ASP A 88 -7.10 -13.52 -12.09
C ASP A 88 -6.99 -13.97 -10.63
N ASN A 89 -6.34 -13.17 -9.79
CA ASN A 89 -6.04 -13.50 -8.38
C ASN A 89 -6.79 -12.63 -7.35
N GLY A 90 -7.92 -12.01 -7.74
CA GLY A 90 -8.85 -11.39 -6.80
C GLY A 90 -8.56 -9.92 -6.47
N ASP A 91 -9.29 -9.42 -5.47
CA ASP A 91 -9.44 -8.00 -5.14
C ASP A 91 -9.92 -7.20 -6.36
N LEU A 92 -11.08 -7.64 -6.87
CA LEU A 92 -11.70 -7.17 -8.10
C LEU A 92 -12.88 -6.22 -7.89
N ILE A 93 -13.75 -6.51 -6.91
CA ILE A 93 -15.11 -5.92 -6.84
C ILE A 93 -15.22 -4.69 -5.93
N GLN A 94 -14.20 -4.35 -5.16
CA GLN A 94 -14.11 -3.17 -4.30
C GLN A 94 -12.79 -2.43 -4.55
N GLY A 95 -12.75 -1.12 -4.28
CA GLY A 95 -11.49 -0.37 -4.11
C GLY A 95 -11.54 1.04 -4.69
N ASN A 96 -12.08 1.20 -5.89
CA ASN A 96 -12.46 2.51 -6.43
C ASN A 96 -14.00 2.73 -6.36
N PRO A 97 -14.48 3.97 -6.55
CA PRO A 97 -15.89 4.32 -6.35
C PRO A 97 -16.91 3.60 -7.24
N LEU A 98 -16.50 2.89 -8.29
CA LEU A 98 -17.41 2.11 -9.15
C LEU A 98 -17.94 0.88 -8.40
N GLY A 99 -17.07 0.12 -7.72
CA GLY A 99 -17.52 -1.03 -6.92
C GLY A 99 -18.45 -0.59 -5.79
N ASP A 100 -18.09 0.50 -5.13
CA ASP A 100 -18.85 1.15 -4.08
C ASP A 100 -20.26 1.58 -4.57
N TYR A 101 -20.33 2.14 -5.78
CA TYR A 101 -21.59 2.51 -6.44
C TYR A 101 -22.46 1.28 -6.77
N VAL A 102 -21.87 0.22 -7.31
CA VAL A 102 -22.59 -1.02 -7.71
C VAL A 102 -22.96 -1.90 -6.49
N ALA A 103 -22.28 -1.75 -5.36
CA ALA A 103 -22.62 -2.43 -4.11
C ALA A 103 -23.64 -1.67 -3.25
N THR A 104 -23.57 -0.33 -3.22
CA THR A 104 -24.37 0.48 -2.29
C THR A 104 -25.52 1.26 -2.93
N VAL A 105 -25.40 1.69 -4.20
CA VAL A 105 -26.35 2.61 -4.86
C VAL A 105 -27.12 1.94 -6.00
N GLU A 106 -26.49 1.64 -7.15
CA GLU A 106 -27.08 0.84 -8.23
C GLU A 106 -26.84 -0.65 -7.93
N LYS A 107 -27.41 -1.11 -6.80
CA LYS A 107 -27.13 -2.42 -6.21
C LYS A 107 -27.30 -3.56 -7.21
N LEU A 108 -26.22 -4.31 -7.47
CA LEU A 108 -26.23 -5.47 -8.36
C LEU A 108 -27.34 -6.47 -8.00
N GLN A 109 -28.18 -6.80 -8.97
CA GLN A 109 -29.28 -7.76 -8.83
C GLN A 109 -28.94 -9.13 -9.45
N GLU A 110 -29.64 -10.17 -9.01
CA GLU A 110 -29.54 -11.52 -9.58
C GLU A 110 -29.78 -11.49 -11.11
N GLY A 111 -28.83 -12.00 -11.87
CA GLY A 111 -28.88 -12.02 -13.35
C GLY A 111 -28.34 -10.77 -14.04
N GLN A 112 -27.86 -9.77 -13.29
CA GLN A 112 -26.96 -8.72 -13.80
C GLN A 112 -25.50 -9.17 -13.68
N THR A 113 -24.62 -8.55 -14.48
CA THR A 113 -23.17 -8.77 -14.44
C THR A 113 -22.51 -7.60 -13.71
N HIS A 114 -21.53 -7.85 -12.83
CA HIS A 114 -20.71 -6.77 -12.28
C HIS A 114 -19.83 -6.16 -13.39
N PRO A 115 -19.69 -4.83 -13.53
CA PRO A 115 -18.95 -4.23 -14.65
C PRO A 115 -17.50 -4.73 -14.82
N VAL A 116 -16.85 -5.16 -13.74
CA VAL A 116 -15.51 -5.81 -13.82
C VAL A 116 -15.57 -7.10 -14.65
N TYR A 117 -16.63 -7.89 -14.51
CA TYR A 117 -16.84 -9.12 -15.28
C TYR A 117 -17.34 -8.82 -16.69
N GLU A 118 -18.08 -7.75 -16.93
CA GLU A 118 -18.42 -7.33 -18.31
C GLU A 118 -17.15 -7.06 -19.13
N ALA A 119 -16.15 -6.41 -18.52
CA ALA A 119 -14.82 -6.23 -19.11
C ALA A 119 -14.02 -7.55 -19.20
N MET A 120 -13.86 -8.29 -18.10
CA MET A 120 -13.05 -9.52 -18.07
C MET A 120 -13.59 -10.62 -18.99
N ASN A 121 -14.90 -10.72 -19.16
CA ASN A 121 -15.54 -11.68 -20.07
C ASN A 121 -15.13 -11.48 -21.54
N LEU A 122 -14.75 -10.25 -21.94
CA LEU A 122 -14.21 -9.98 -23.29
C LEU A 122 -12.75 -10.46 -23.47
N LEU A 123 -12.07 -10.79 -22.36
CA LEU A 123 -10.68 -11.23 -22.35
C LEU A 123 -10.52 -12.75 -22.25
N ASN A 124 -11.58 -13.52 -22.04
CA ASN A 124 -11.54 -14.98 -21.90
C ASN A 124 -10.49 -15.42 -20.84
N TYR A 125 -10.78 -15.13 -19.57
CA TYR A 125 -10.07 -15.75 -18.45
C TYR A 125 -10.39 -17.26 -18.40
N ASP A 126 -9.42 -18.04 -17.95
CA ASP A 126 -9.52 -19.49 -17.74
C ASP A 126 -9.97 -19.82 -16.30
N ALA A 127 -9.63 -18.98 -15.32
CA ALA A 127 -10.03 -19.11 -13.91
C ALA A 127 -9.90 -17.77 -13.14
N GLY A 128 -10.50 -17.71 -11.95
CA GLY A 128 -10.28 -16.65 -10.95
C GLY A 128 -10.11 -17.19 -9.53
N ASN A 129 -9.41 -16.47 -8.66
CA ASN A 129 -9.34 -16.69 -7.21
C ASN A 129 -10.01 -15.53 -6.43
N LEU A 130 -10.34 -15.74 -5.16
CA LEU A 130 -10.90 -14.74 -4.26
C LEU A 130 -9.80 -14.07 -3.41
N GLY A 131 -9.76 -12.74 -3.41
CA GLY A 131 -9.02 -11.95 -2.44
C GLY A 131 -9.86 -11.57 -1.22
N ASN A 132 -9.37 -10.67 -0.38
CA ASN A 132 -10.07 -10.18 0.82
C ASN A 132 -11.19 -9.20 0.48
N HIS A 133 -10.98 -8.29 -0.46
CA HIS A 133 -11.95 -7.26 -0.82
C HIS A 133 -13.19 -7.80 -1.56
N GLU A 134 -13.18 -9.07 -1.95
CA GLU A 134 -14.39 -9.82 -2.35
C GLU A 134 -15.43 -9.95 -1.22
N PHE A 135 -15.06 -9.78 0.06
CA PHE A 135 -15.95 -10.03 1.20
C PHE A 135 -16.63 -8.79 1.80
N ASN A 136 -16.18 -7.57 1.47
CA ASN A 136 -16.62 -6.31 2.11
C ASN A 136 -18.12 -6.02 2.00
N TYR A 137 -18.75 -6.46 0.92
CA TYR A 137 -20.18 -6.29 0.69
C TYR A 137 -21.01 -7.53 1.09
N GLY A 138 -20.38 -8.51 1.73
CA GLY A 138 -20.98 -9.72 2.25
C GLY A 138 -21.10 -10.86 1.24
N LEU A 139 -21.14 -12.09 1.76
CA LEU A 139 -21.15 -13.34 0.98
C LEU A 139 -22.26 -13.43 -0.08
N ASP A 140 -23.39 -12.75 0.11
CA ASP A 140 -24.50 -12.82 -0.84
C ASP A 140 -24.34 -11.83 -2.00
N PHE A 141 -23.72 -10.66 -1.80
CA PHE A 141 -23.25 -9.82 -2.90
C PHE A 141 -22.17 -10.52 -3.71
N LEU A 142 -21.17 -11.13 -3.04
CA LEU A 142 -20.13 -11.91 -3.68
C LEU A 142 -20.69 -13.04 -4.56
N LYS A 143 -21.58 -13.89 -4.01
CA LYS A 143 -22.28 -14.94 -4.78
C LYS A 143 -23.09 -14.40 -5.96
N THR A 144 -23.53 -13.14 -5.91
CA THR A 144 -24.28 -12.50 -7.00
C THR A 144 -23.32 -12.02 -8.09
N ALA A 145 -22.24 -11.32 -7.71
CA ALA A 145 -21.19 -10.86 -8.62
C ALA A 145 -20.52 -12.03 -9.38
N LEU A 146 -20.15 -13.12 -8.67
CA LEU A 146 -19.50 -14.30 -9.26
C LEU A 146 -20.36 -15.05 -10.30
N LYS A 147 -21.68 -14.83 -10.34
CA LYS A 147 -22.53 -15.41 -11.41
C LYS A 147 -22.35 -14.69 -12.75
N GLY A 148 -21.78 -13.49 -12.74
CA GLY A 148 -21.49 -12.69 -13.94
C GLY A 148 -20.23 -13.11 -14.69
N SER A 149 -19.33 -13.91 -14.09
CA SER A 149 -18.11 -14.35 -14.76
C SER A 149 -18.34 -15.57 -15.67
N ASN A 150 -17.90 -15.49 -16.92
CA ASN A 150 -17.90 -16.60 -17.88
C ASN A 150 -16.83 -17.68 -17.58
N PHE A 151 -16.14 -17.57 -16.45
CA PHE A 151 -14.99 -18.38 -16.05
C PHE A 151 -15.15 -18.86 -14.59
N PRO A 152 -14.61 -20.04 -14.24
CA PRO A 152 -14.78 -20.63 -12.91
C PRO A 152 -13.91 -19.94 -11.85
N TYR A 153 -14.48 -19.79 -10.65
CA TYR A 153 -13.75 -19.36 -9.45
C TYR A 153 -13.31 -20.54 -8.57
N VAL A 154 -12.18 -20.37 -7.89
CA VAL A 154 -11.63 -21.30 -6.89
C VAL A 154 -11.28 -20.60 -5.59
N ASN A 155 -11.42 -21.31 -4.47
CA ASN A 155 -10.73 -21.02 -3.21
C ASN A 155 -10.72 -22.27 -2.32
N ALA A 156 -9.54 -22.68 -1.84
CA ALA A 156 -9.31 -23.92 -1.11
C ALA A 156 -9.31 -23.80 0.42
N ASN A 157 -9.11 -22.59 0.97
CA ASN A 157 -8.90 -22.42 2.41
C ASN A 157 -10.09 -21.80 3.16
N ILE A 158 -11.16 -21.38 2.48
CA ILE A 158 -12.44 -21.04 3.11
C ILE A 158 -13.33 -22.28 3.23
N TYR A 159 -13.87 -22.50 4.42
CA TYR A 159 -14.79 -23.58 4.80
C TYR A 159 -16.10 -23.00 5.38
N ILE A 160 -17.18 -23.78 5.34
CA ILE A 160 -18.47 -23.45 5.95
C ILE A 160 -18.34 -23.59 7.47
N ASP A 161 -18.91 -22.66 8.23
CA ASP A 161 -18.99 -22.75 9.69
C ASP A 161 -20.27 -23.51 10.11
N ASP A 162 -20.15 -24.83 10.27
CA ASP A 162 -21.23 -25.72 10.73
C ASP A 162 -21.23 -25.98 12.26
N LYS A 163 -20.22 -25.46 12.97
CA LYS A 163 -20.19 -25.27 14.43
C LYS A 163 -20.19 -26.55 15.28
N ASP A 164 -19.80 -27.69 14.72
CA ASP A 164 -19.67 -28.94 15.49
C ASP A 164 -18.31 -29.09 16.19
N GLY A 165 -17.26 -28.44 15.66
CA GLY A 165 -15.91 -28.44 16.21
C GLY A 165 -15.00 -29.59 15.76
N ASP A 166 -15.40 -30.36 14.74
CA ASP A 166 -14.61 -31.46 14.15
C ASP A 166 -13.99 -31.07 12.79
N PRO A 167 -12.76 -30.50 12.78
CA PRO A 167 -12.12 -29.99 11.56
C PRO A 167 -11.77 -31.06 10.51
N ALA A 168 -12.05 -32.34 10.79
CA ALA A 168 -11.92 -33.45 9.85
C ALA A 168 -13.12 -33.57 8.90
N ASN A 169 -14.29 -32.99 9.22
CA ASN A 169 -15.50 -33.08 8.39
C ASN A 169 -15.88 -31.77 7.66
N ASP A 170 -15.23 -30.65 8.00
CA ASP A 170 -15.38 -29.33 7.38
C ASP A 170 -15.47 -29.36 5.85
N LYS A 171 -16.44 -28.65 5.31
CA LYS A 171 -16.72 -28.55 3.86
C LYS A 171 -16.30 -27.19 3.34
N ASN A 172 -15.58 -27.17 2.22
CA ASN A 172 -15.20 -25.91 1.58
C ASN A 172 -16.43 -25.08 1.21
N ALA A 173 -16.37 -23.76 1.42
CA ALA A 173 -17.46 -22.84 1.07
C ALA A 173 -17.52 -22.55 -0.44
N PHE A 174 -16.38 -22.71 -1.11
CA PHE A 174 -16.19 -22.56 -2.57
C PHE A 174 -15.58 -23.85 -3.14
N LYS A 175 -15.41 -23.92 -4.46
CA LYS A 175 -14.71 -25.05 -5.08
C LYS A 175 -13.20 -24.91 -4.80
N PRO A 176 -12.52 -25.90 -4.18
CA PRO A 176 -11.14 -25.71 -3.74
C PRO A 176 -10.16 -25.52 -4.89
N TYR A 177 -10.35 -26.29 -5.97
CA TYR A 177 -9.53 -26.22 -7.17
C TYR A 177 -10.34 -26.65 -8.40
N ILE A 178 -9.76 -26.42 -9.58
CA ILE A 178 -10.22 -27.00 -10.85
C ILE A 178 -9.07 -27.72 -11.54
N ILE A 179 -9.41 -28.62 -12.46
CA ILE A 179 -8.49 -29.18 -13.44
C ILE A 179 -9.11 -28.86 -14.81
N LEU A 180 -8.39 -28.08 -15.62
CA LEU A 180 -8.81 -27.61 -16.93
C LEU A 180 -8.20 -28.50 -18.02
N ASP A 181 -9.03 -29.05 -18.89
CA ASP A 181 -8.58 -29.79 -20.08
C ASP A 181 -8.24 -28.80 -21.20
N LYS A 182 -6.99 -28.32 -21.21
CA LYS A 182 -6.51 -27.32 -22.15
C LYS A 182 -5.99 -28.00 -23.42
N GLU A 183 -6.55 -27.63 -24.57
CA GLU A 183 -5.92 -27.98 -25.86
C GLU A 183 -4.65 -27.14 -26.05
N VAL A 184 -3.53 -27.81 -26.32
CA VAL A 184 -2.22 -27.17 -26.54
C VAL A 184 -1.56 -27.69 -27.82
N ILE A 185 -0.80 -26.83 -28.48
CA ILE A 185 -0.07 -27.10 -29.73
C ILE A 185 1.43 -27.19 -29.41
N ASP A 186 2.05 -28.32 -29.76
CA ASP A 186 3.48 -28.55 -29.54
C ASP A 186 4.39 -27.80 -30.52
N ASN A 187 5.70 -27.96 -30.35
CA ASN A 187 6.69 -27.35 -31.22
C ASN A 187 6.69 -27.86 -32.67
N ASN A 188 6.10 -29.03 -32.93
CA ASN A 188 5.91 -29.60 -34.27
C ASN A 188 4.56 -29.21 -34.91
N GLY A 189 3.63 -28.62 -34.15
CA GLY A 189 2.29 -28.25 -34.59
C GLY A 189 1.20 -29.30 -34.34
N ALA A 190 1.50 -30.38 -33.60
CA ALA A 190 0.50 -31.36 -33.20
C ALA A 190 -0.28 -30.89 -31.96
N LYS A 191 -1.55 -31.31 -31.87
CA LYS A 191 -2.46 -30.99 -30.78
C LYS A 191 -2.44 -32.05 -29.69
N HIS A 192 -2.40 -31.60 -28.44
CA HIS A 192 -2.43 -32.42 -27.23
C HIS A 192 -3.43 -31.85 -26.22
N THR A 193 -3.80 -32.64 -25.22
CA THR A 193 -4.55 -32.15 -24.05
C THR A 193 -3.60 -32.11 -22.85
N LEU A 194 -3.57 -30.97 -22.17
CA LEU A 194 -2.83 -30.75 -20.93
C LEU A 194 -3.82 -30.47 -19.80
N LYS A 195 -3.70 -31.20 -18.69
CA LYS A 195 -4.57 -31.05 -17.51
C LYS A 195 -3.98 -30.01 -16.56
N VAL A 196 -4.41 -28.76 -16.72
CA VAL A 196 -3.95 -27.62 -15.91
C VAL A 196 -4.76 -27.55 -14.62
N GLY A 197 -4.16 -27.97 -13.51
CA GLY A 197 -4.71 -27.76 -12.17
C GLY A 197 -4.57 -26.30 -11.74
N VAL A 198 -5.63 -25.72 -11.17
CA VAL A 198 -5.61 -24.35 -10.61
C VAL A 198 -6.25 -24.38 -9.22
N ILE A 199 -5.52 -23.91 -8.20
CA ILE A 199 -5.92 -23.90 -6.79
C ILE A 199 -5.73 -22.51 -6.17
N GLY A 200 -6.79 -21.96 -5.57
CA GLY A 200 -6.84 -20.59 -5.05
C GLY A 200 -6.80 -20.48 -3.53
N PHE A 201 -6.30 -19.37 -2.98
CA PHE A 201 -6.23 -19.11 -1.54
C PHE A 201 -6.47 -17.63 -1.22
N VAL A 202 -6.93 -17.33 0.01
CA VAL A 202 -7.14 -15.97 0.55
C VAL A 202 -6.42 -15.82 1.90
N PRO A 203 -6.05 -14.61 2.38
CA PRO A 203 -5.46 -14.45 3.69
C PRO A 203 -6.47 -14.86 4.78
N PRO A 204 -6.12 -15.74 5.74
CA PRO A 204 -7.03 -16.13 6.83
C PRO A 204 -7.59 -14.95 7.65
N GLN A 205 -6.90 -13.81 7.62
CA GLN A 205 -7.21 -12.55 8.27
C GLN A 205 -8.58 -11.96 7.86
N ILE A 206 -9.20 -12.40 6.75
CA ILE A 206 -10.58 -12.00 6.41
C ILE A 206 -11.58 -12.28 7.54
N MET A 207 -11.34 -13.29 8.39
CA MET A 207 -12.20 -13.56 9.54
C MET A 207 -12.14 -12.48 10.64
N SER A 208 -11.09 -11.65 10.64
CA SER A 208 -10.94 -10.48 11.50
C SER A 208 -11.35 -9.19 10.77
N TRP A 209 -10.93 -9.00 9.52
CA TRP A 209 -11.24 -7.82 8.70
C TRP A 209 -12.74 -7.73 8.38
N ASP A 210 -13.27 -8.79 7.78
CA ASP A 210 -14.67 -8.90 7.34
C ASP A 210 -15.55 -9.61 8.38
N LYS A 211 -15.20 -9.51 9.68
CA LYS A 211 -15.88 -10.22 10.76
C LYS A 211 -17.40 -10.05 10.73
N ALA A 212 -17.90 -8.83 10.56
CA ALA A 212 -19.35 -8.55 10.47
C ALA A 212 -20.03 -9.22 9.26
N ASN A 213 -19.28 -9.46 8.18
CA ASN A 213 -19.74 -10.14 6.98
C ASN A 213 -19.64 -11.67 7.08
N LEU A 214 -18.69 -12.22 7.84
CA LEU A 214 -18.30 -13.64 7.78
C LEU A 214 -18.55 -14.45 9.06
N GLU A 215 -18.57 -13.81 10.24
CA GLU A 215 -18.71 -14.49 11.53
C GLU A 215 -19.99 -15.34 11.58
N GLY A 216 -19.86 -16.58 12.05
CA GLY A 216 -20.98 -17.51 12.14
C GLY A 216 -21.45 -18.11 10.80
N LYS A 217 -20.70 -17.94 9.70
CA LYS A 217 -21.08 -18.38 8.34
C LYS A 217 -19.97 -19.18 7.65
N VAL A 218 -18.72 -18.74 7.78
CA VAL A 218 -17.53 -19.38 7.23
C VAL A 218 -16.36 -19.32 8.22
N ILE A 219 -15.34 -20.13 8.00
CA ILE A 219 -14.03 -20.08 8.66
C ILE A 219 -12.91 -20.23 7.61
N THR A 220 -11.69 -19.83 7.97
CA THR A 220 -10.49 -19.99 7.13
C THR A 220 -9.47 -20.95 7.75
N LYS A 221 -8.73 -21.67 6.91
CA LYS A 221 -7.59 -22.51 7.31
C LYS A 221 -6.27 -21.97 6.73
N ASP A 222 -5.16 -22.51 7.22
CA ASP A 222 -3.81 -22.16 6.78
C ASP A 222 -3.60 -22.44 5.28
N ILE A 223 -2.93 -21.53 4.59
CA ILE A 223 -2.70 -21.58 3.14
C ILE A 223 -1.80 -22.78 2.78
N VAL A 224 -0.72 -23.00 3.55
CA VAL A 224 0.29 -24.02 3.27
C VAL A 224 -0.25 -25.41 3.61
N GLU A 225 -0.87 -25.59 4.78
CA GLU A 225 -1.49 -26.87 5.17
C GLU A 225 -2.61 -27.28 4.18
N THR A 226 -3.40 -26.30 3.72
CA THR A 226 -4.45 -26.53 2.72
C THR A 226 -3.86 -26.94 1.36
N ALA A 227 -2.72 -26.36 0.96
CA ALA A 227 -2.02 -26.77 -0.25
C ALA A 227 -1.43 -28.18 -0.13
N GLU A 228 -0.81 -28.52 1.01
CA GLU A 228 -0.27 -29.88 1.26
C GLU A 228 -1.38 -30.96 1.27
N LYS A 229 -2.61 -30.60 1.67
CA LYS A 229 -3.81 -31.46 1.53
C LYS A 229 -4.22 -31.67 0.07
N PHE A 230 -4.40 -30.59 -0.70
CA PHE A 230 -5.08 -30.66 -2.00
C PHE A 230 -4.15 -30.89 -3.21
N VAL A 231 -2.90 -30.43 -3.18
CA VAL A 231 -1.95 -30.63 -4.30
C VAL A 231 -1.73 -32.13 -4.61
N PRO A 232 -1.59 -33.05 -3.62
CA PRO A 232 -1.55 -34.48 -3.87
C PRO A 232 -2.85 -35.04 -4.47
N GLN A 233 -4.02 -34.53 -4.04
CA GLN A 233 -5.32 -34.94 -4.59
C GLN A 233 -5.45 -34.52 -6.05
N MET A 234 -5.06 -33.29 -6.40
CA MET A 234 -5.07 -32.78 -7.78
C MET A 234 -4.16 -33.63 -8.70
N LYS A 235 -2.95 -33.99 -8.27
CA LYS A 235 -2.09 -34.90 -9.05
C LYS A 235 -2.69 -36.32 -9.16
N ALA A 236 -3.39 -36.81 -8.14
CA ALA A 236 -4.09 -38.11 -8.18
C ALA A 236 -5.34 -38.11 -9.09
N GLU A 237 -6.02 -36.98 -9.21
CA GLU A 237 -7.12 -36.73 -10.18
C GLU A 237 -6.61 -36.43 -11.59
N GLY A 238 -5.29 -36.42 -11.80
CA GLY A 238 -4.65 -36.34 -13.11
C GLY A 238 -4.23 -34.96 -13.56
N ALA A 239 -4.04 -33.98 -12.66
CA ALA A 239 -3.43 -32.70 -13.01
C ALA A 239 -1.97 -32.90 -13.44
N ASP A 240 -1.65 -32.50 -14.67
CA ASP A 240 -0.30 -32.57 -15.24
C ASP A 240 0.59 -31.52 -14.57
N ILE A 241 0.17 -30.26 -14.65
CA ILE A 241 0.76 -29.11 -13.95
C ILE A 241 -0.23 -28.53 -12.95
N ILE A 242 0.25 -27.93 -11.86
CA ILE A 242 -0.57 -27.21 -10.88
C ILE A 242 -0.08 -25.78 -10.72
N ILE A 243 -0.97 -24.84 -11.00
CA ILE A 243 -0.81 -23.41 -10.74
C ILE A 243 -1.46 -23.13 -9.39
N ALA A 244 -0.69 -22.64 -8.42
CA ALA A 244 -1.23 -22.08 -7.19
C ALA A 244 -1.48 -20.58 -7.38
N VAL A 245 -2.64 -20.12 -6.93
CA VAL A 245 -3.14 -18.76 -7.13
C VAL A 245 -3.50 -18.17 -5.75
N PRO A 246 -2.51 -17.93 -4.87
CA PRO A 246 -2.77 -17.32 -3.58
C PRO A 246 -2.93 -15.80 -3.70
N HIS A 247 -4.06 -15.28 -3.23
CA HIS A 247 -4.16 -13.87 -2.87
C HIS A 247 -3.43 -13.71 -1.52
N SER A 248 -2.12 -13.49 -1.57
CA SER A 248 -1.20 -13.53 -0.43
C SER A 248 0.16 -13.02 -0.89
N GLY A 249 0.81 -12.16 -0.11
CA GLY A 249 2.11 -11.59 -0.45
C GLY A 249 3.30 -12.50 -0.14
N PHE A 250 4.49 -11.96 -0.41
CA PHE A 250 5.77 -12.55 -0.01
C PHE A 250 6.36 -11.83 1.21
N GLU A 251 6.62 -12.59 2.28
CA GLU A 251 7.42 -12.14 3.42
C GLU A 251 8.63 -13.05 3.68
N ASP A 252 9.69 -12.44 4.23
CA ASP A 252 10.96 -13.09 4.57
C ASP A 252 11.16 -13.10 6.10
N ILE A 253 10.16 -13.64 6.79
CA ILE A 253 10.10 -13.82 8.24
C ILE A 253 9.73 -15.28 8.58
N PRO A 254 9.97 -15.78 9.81
CA PRO A 254 9.61 -17.16 10.17
C PRO A 254 8.11 -17.43 10.05
N GLN A 255 7.76 -18.54 9.40
CA GLN A 255 6.37 -18.98 9.24
C GLN A 255 5.62 -19.07 10.58
N THR A 256 4.41 -18.52 10.60
CA THR A 256 3.43 -18.66 11.68
C THR A 256 2.18 -19.39 11.17
N PRO A 257 1.35 -19.98 12.04
CA PRO A 257 0.05 -20.50 11.65
C PRO A 257 -0.85 -19.37 11.15
N LEU A 258 -1.64 -19.63 10.09
CA LEU A 258 -2.56 -18.67 9.48
C LEU A 258 -1.86 -17.40 8.93
N MET A 259 -0.62 -17.53 8.45
CA MET A 259 0.19 -16.41 7.96
C MET A 259 -0.40 -15.74 6.71
N GLU A 260 -0.61 -14.42 6.79
CA GLU A 260 -1.15 -13.55 5.73
C GLU A 260 -0.36 -13.67 4.42
N ASN A 261 0.97 -13.54 4.49
CA ASN A 261 1.90 -13.44 3.36
C ASN A 261 2.75 -14.71 3.20
N SER A 262 2.09 -15.80 2.80
CA SER A 262 2.59 -17.18 2.85
C SER A 262 3.43 -17.64 1.65
N VAL A 263 3.65 -16.82 0.61
CA VAL A 263 4.22 -17.28 -0.68
C VAL A 263 5.63 -17.90 -0.56
N LEU A 264 6.48 -17.41 0.37
CA LEU A 264 7.80 -17.99 0.65
C LEU A 264 7.71 -19.44 1.16
N TYR A 265 6.59 -19.84 1.75
CA TYR A 265 6.37 -21.18 2.31
C TYR A 265 5.52 -22.06 1.39
N LEU A 266 4.50 -21.49 0.74
CA LEU A 266 3.72 -22.19 -0.29
C LEU A 266 4.59 -22.70 -1.45
N SER A 267 5.59 -21.92 -1.88
CA SER A 267 6.58 -22.32 -2.90
C SER A 267 7.48 -23.52 -2.52
N LYS A 268 7.34 -24.07 -1.31
CA LYS A 268 8.02 -25.31 -0.87
C LYS A 268 7.10 -26.55 -0.95
N VAL A 269 5.79 -26.36 -1.20
CA VAL A 269 4.81 -27.45 -1.32
C VAL A 269 5.03 -28.22 -2.62
N LYS A 270 5.31 -29.52 -2.49
CA LYS A 270 5.73 -30.37 -3.61
C LYS A 270 4.60 -30.62 -4.60
N GLY A 271 4.83 -30.26 -5.87
CA GLY A 271 3.90 -30.51 -6.96
C GLY A 271 3.12 -29.27 -7.41
N ILE A 272 3.37 -28.10 -6.81
CA ILE A 272 3.09 -26.80 -7.43
C ILE A 272 4.16 -26.56 -8.51
N ASP A 273 3.73 -26.17 -9.71
CA ASP A 273 4.58 -25.98 -10.89
C ASP A 273 4.71 -24.48 -11.27
N ALA A 274 3.80 -23.62 -10.81
CA ALA A 274 3.86 -22.16 -10.93
C ALA A 274 3.03 -21.48 -9.82
N ILE A 275 3.37 -20.22 -9.48
CA ILE A 275 2.62 -19.39 -8.52
C ILE A 275 2.23 -18.05 -9.15
N LEU A 276 0.96 -17.67 -8.99
CA LEU A 276 0.40 -16.37 -9.37
C LEU A 276 -0.05 -15.69 -8.08
N PHE A 277 0.60 -14.61 -7.65
CA PHE A 277 0.38 -14.02 -6.32
C PHE A 277 0.07 -12.51 -6.35
N GLY A 278 -0.47 -11.99 -5.24
CA GLY A 278 -1.11 -10.67 -5.15
C GLY A 278 -1.12 -10.15 -3.72
N HIS A 279 -2.15 -9.39 -3.33
CA HIS A 279 -2.40 -8.84 -2.00
C HIS A 279 -1.43 -7.74 -1.53
N ALA A 280 -0.13 -7.92 -1.76
CA ALA A 280 0.88 -7.00 -1.27
C ALA A 280 1.07 -5.78 -2.18
N HIS A 281 0.44 -5.69 -3.34
CA HIS A 281 0.59 -4.59 -4.32
C HIS A 281 2.06 -4.35 -4.75
N LYS A 282 2.90 -5.38 -4.73
CA LYS A 282 4.30 -5.33 -5.17
C LYS A 282 4.40 -5.81 -6.61
N VAL A 283 5.57 -5.58 -7.18
CA VAL A 283 5.92 -6.06 -8.52
C VAL A 283 6.95 -7.17 -8.34
N PHE A 284 6.64 -8.40 -8.74
CA PHE A 284 7.59 -9.52 -8.72
C PHE A 284 7.67 -10.17 -10.10
N PRO A 285 8.90 -10.41 -10.64
CA PRO A 285 10.20 -10.08 -10.06
C PRO A 285 10.58 -8.58 -10.19
N ASP A 286 11.13 -8.01 -9.13
CA ASP A 286 11.71 -6.66 -9.07
C ASP A 286 12.97 -6.60 -8.18
N ALA A 287 13.80 -5.56 -8.37
CA ALA A 287 15.00 -5.30 -7.59
C ALA A 287 14.74 -5.12 -6.07
N SER A 288 13.53 -4.73 -5.64
CA SER A 288 13.17 -4.67 -4.22
C SER A 288 13.19 -6.04 -3.50
N PHE A 289 13.22 -7.13 -4.25
CA PHE A 289 13.36 -8.51 -3.75
C PHE A 289 14.81 -9.05 -3.86
N GLU A 290 15.80 -8.22 -4.20
CA GLU A 290 17.21 -8.65 -4.28
C GLU A 290 17.72 -9.15 -2.91
N GLY A 291 18.31 -10.35 -2.88
CA GLY A 291 18.87 -10.96 -1.68
C GLY A 291 17.87 -11.59 -0.71
N LYS A 292 16.57 -11.64 -1.05
CA LYS A 292 15.52 -12.32 -0.28
C LYS A 292 15.65 -13.84 -0.31
N THR A 293 15.21 -14.52 0.75
CA THR A 293 15.29 -15.98 0.86
C THR A 293 14.60 -16.69 -0.32
N GLY A 294 15.35 -17.56 -0.99
CA GLY A 294 14.83 -18.41 -2.07
C GLY A 294 14.56 -17.70 -3.41
N VAL A 295 14.80 -16.40 -3.54
CA VAL A 295 14.49 -15.62 -4.76
C VAL A 295 15.63 -15.71 -5.78
N ASP A 296 15.31 -16.08 -7.02
CA ASP A 296 16.13 -15.82 -8.21
C ASP A 296 15.39 -14.83 -9.12
N LEU A 297 15.83 -13.56 -9.12
CA LEU A 297 15.26 -12.49 -9.95
C LEU A 297 15.56 -12.64 -11.46
N LYS A 298 16.57 -13.43 -11.84
CA LYS A 298 16.93 -13.63 -13.25
C LYS A 298 16.00 -14.65 -13.92
N LYS A 299 15.54 -15.65 -13.17
CA LYS A 299 14.46 -16.56 -13.61
C LYS A 299 13.06 -16.12 -13.17
N GLY A 300 12.95 -15.22 -12.20
CA GLY A 300 11.67 -14.89 -11.55
C GLY A 300 11.10 -16.09 -10.80
N THR A 301 11.91 -16.73 -9.96
CA THR A 301 11.49 -17.92 -9.18
C THR A 301 11.63 -17.70 -7.68
N ILE A 302 10.78 -18.38 -6.91
CA ILE A 302 10.82 -18.45 -5.45
C ILE A 302 10.97 -19.92 -5.08
N ASN A 303 12.04 -20.27 -4.37
CA ASN A 303 12.47 -21.65 -4.10
C ASN A 303 12.61 -22.55 -5.36
N GLY A 304 12.78 -21.93 -6.54
CA GLY A 304 12.85 -22.61 -7.84
C GLY A 304 11.51 -22.81 -8.56
N VAL A 305 10.38 -22.43 -7.95
CA VAL A 305 9.06 -22.37 -8.61
C VAL A 305 8.92 -20.99 -9.27
N PRO A 306 8.54 -20.88 -10.56
CA PRO A 306 8.34 -19.59 -11.21
C PRO A 306 7.13 -18.87 -10.60
N ALA A 307 7.27 -17.57 -10.37
CA ALA A 307 6.25 -16.77 -9.71
C ALA A 307 6.17 -15.33 -10.26
N VAL A 308 4.98 -14.72 -10.18
CA VAL A 308 4.73 -13.32 -10.52
C VAL A 308 3.80 -12.67 -9.49
N GLU A 309 3.98 -11.36 -9.31
CA GLU A 309 3.02 -10.46 -8.64
C GLU A 309 2.95 -9.20 -9.53
N PRO A 310 1.89 -9.00 -10.34
CA PRO A 310 1.86 -7.93 -11.35
C PRO A 310 1.33 -6.58 -10.82
N GLY A 311 1.75 -6.16 -9.63
CA GLY A 311 1.42 -4.85 -9.09
C GLY A 311 -0.01 -4.77 -8.59
N TYR A 312 -0.77 -3.83 -9.14
CA TYR A 312 -2.14 -3.50 -8.72
C TYR A 312 -2.82 -2.61 -9.77
N TRP A 313 -4.15 -2.52 -9.72
CA TRP A 313 -4.98 -1.67 -10.60
C TRP A 313 -4.77 -1.91 -12.11
N GLY A 314 -4.22 -3.06 -12.49
CA GLY A 314 -3.84 -3.40 -13.86
C GLY A 314 -2.59 -2.69 -14.39
N ASN A 315 -1.75 -2.11 -13.52
CA ASN A 315 -0.54 -1.37 -13.92
C ASN A 315 0.56 -2.26 -14.56
N HIS A 316 0.53 -3.57 -14.32
CA HIS A 316 1.32 -4.57 -15.07
C HIS A 316 0.45 -5.76 -15.51
N LEU A 317 1.03 -6.60 -16.38
CA LEU A 317 0.59 -7.95 -16.70
C LEU A 317 1.65 -8.94 -16.21
N GLY A 318 1.25 -9.97 -15.45
CA GLY A 318 2.13 -11.06 -15.02
C GLY A 318 2.28 -12.10 -16.13
N ILE A 319 3.49 -12.60 -16.35
CA ILE A 319 3.80 -13.59 -17.38
C ILE A 319 4.78 -14.65 -16.83
N ILE A 320 4.37 -15.91 -16.83
CA ILE A 320 5.27 -17.06 -16.69
C ILE A 320 5.28 -17.83 -18.00
N ASP A 321 6.46 -18.05 -18.57
CA ASP A 321 6.65 -18.97 -19.69
C ASP A 321 7.22 -20.30 -19.16
N LEU A 322 6.54 -21.40 -19.44
CA LEU A 322 6.93 -22.78 -19.11
C LEU A 322 7.26 -23.58 -20.37
N THR A 323 8.44 -24.18 -20.41
CA THR A 323 8.78 -25.22 -21.38
C THR A 323 8.42 -26.59 -20.78
N LEU A 324 7.37 -27.22 -21.29
CA LEU A 324 6.87 -28.52 -20.84
C LEU A 324 7.37 -29.63 -21.77
N GLU A 325 7.88 -30.73 -21.23
CA GLU A 325 8.19 -31.95 -21.99
C GLU A 325 7.33 -33.12 -21.52
N GLN A 326 6.72 -33.83 -22.47
CA GLN A 326 6.06 -35.12 -22.23
C GLN A 326 7.06 -36.27 -22.45
N THR A 327 7.15 -37.16 -21.47
CA THR A 327 7.89 -38.44 -21.55
C THR A 327 6.98 -39.55 -21.02
N ASP A 328 6.86 -40.66 -21.75
CA ASP A 328 5.99 -41.80 -21.42
C ASP A 328 4.54 -41.40 -21.06
N GLY A 329 4.02 -40.37 -21.75
CA GLY A 329 2.68 -39.81 -21.55
C GLY A 329 2.57 -38.80 -20.39
N LYS A 330 3.57 -38.68 -19.52
CA LYS A 330 3.59 -37.74 -18.40
C LYS A 330 4.29 -36.43 -18.78
N TRP A 331 3.63 -35.30 -18.48
CA TRP A 331 4.22 -33.96 -18.62
C TRP A 331 5.13 -33.59 -17.43
N THR A 332 6.15 -32.78 -17.70
CA THR A 332 7.07 -32.20 -16.71
C THR A 332 7.55 -30.82 -17.15
N VAL A 333 7.69 -29.86 -16.23
CA VAL A 333 8.38 -28.59 -16.50
C VAL A 333 9.89 -28.88 -16.68
N LYS A 334 10.49 -28.37 -17.76
CA LYS A 334 11.92 -28.52 -18.07
C LYS A 334 12.70 -27.22 -17.87
N ASP A 335 12.10 -26.12 -18.29
CA ASP A 335 12.58 -24.78 -17.96
C ASP A 335 11.39 -23.84 -17.70
N SER A 336 11.66 -22.75 -17.00
CA SER A 336 10.70 -21.68 -16.75
C SER A 336 11.40 -20.33 -16.61
N THR A 337 10.68 -19.27 -16.98
CA THR A 337 11.04 -17.90 -16.66
C THR A 337 9.78 -17.09 -16.36
N ALA A 338 9.86 -16.20 -15.38
CA ALA A 338 8.78 -15.30 -15.00
C ALA A 338 9.18 -13.84 -15.22
N SER A 339 8.21 -13.00 -15.56
CA SER A 339 8.40 -11.58 -15.86
C SER A 339 7.10 -10.80 -15.76
N VAL A 340 7.21 -9.48 -15.69
CA VAL A 340 6.08 -8.54 -15.69
C VAL A 340 6.21 -7.55 -16.84
N LYS A 341 5.10 -7.22 -17.50
CA LYS A 341 5.04 -6.14 -18.51
C LYS A 341 4.28 -4.94 -17.95
N PRO A 342 4.91 -3.77 -17.70
CA PRO A 342 4.21 -2.56 -17.29
C PRO A 342 3.40 -1.95 -18.43
N ILE A 343 2.29 -1.28 -18.11
CA ILE A 343 1.54 -0.45 -19.09
C ILE A 343 2.11 0.96 -19.26
N TYR A 344 3.00 1.41 -18.35
CA TYR A 344 3.48 2.79 -18.24
C TYR A 344 4.99 2.84 -17.94
N ASP A 345 5.68 3.83 -18.52
CA ASP A 345 7.10 4.11 -18.29
C ASP A 345 7.22 5.29 -17.31
N THR A 346 7.32 4.97 -16.02
CA THR A 346 7.39 5.95 -14.92
C THR A 346 8.62 6.87 -15.00
N ALA A 347 9.70 6.43 -15.66
CA ALA A 347 10.92 7.22 -15.81
C ALA A 347 10.77 8.31 -16.88
N ASN A 348 10.09 8.00 -18.00
CA ASN A 348 9.86 8.93 -19.11
C ASN A 348 8.45 9.57 -19.09
N LYS A 349 7.59 9.17 -18.16
CA LYS A 349 6.20 9.62 -17.97
C LYS A 349 5.31 9.51 -19.21
N LYS A 350 5.21 8.29 -19.74
CA LYS A 350 4.42 7.97 -20.94
C LYS A 350 3.73 6.60 -20.82
N PRO A 351 2.56 6.38 -21.42
CA PRO A 351 2.06 5.03 -21.65
C PRO A 351 3.00 4.22 -22.56
N LEU A 352 2.99 2.91 -22.37
CA LEU A 352 3.65 1.92 -23.23
C LEU A 352 2.66 1.22 -24.17
N VAL A 353 1.36 1.25 -23.82
CA VAL A 353 0.25 0.72 -24.62
C VAL A 353 -0.96 1.64 -24.60
N GLU A 354 -1.75 1.58 -25.67
CA GLU A 354 -3.07 2.20 -25.76
C GLU A 354 -4.13 1.37 -25.03
N ALA A 355 -5.23 2.03 -24.65
CA ALA A 355 -6.37 1.36 -24.03
C ALA A 355 -7.21 0.61 -25.08
N ASP A 356 -7.64 -0.60 -24.76
CA ASP A 356 -8.50 -1.40 -25.63
C ASP A 356 -9.94 -0.85 -25.61
N GLN A 357 -10.36 -0.31 -26.77
CA GLN A 357 -11.66 0.36 -26.87
C GLN A 357 -12.84 -0.54 -26.49
N LYS A 358 -12.76 -1.87 -26.67
CA LYS A 358 -13.88 -2.76 -26.31
C LYS A 358 -14.08 -2.89 -24.79
N ILE A 359 -13.02 -2.73 -24.00
CA ILE A 359 -13.12 -2.69 -22.54
C ILE A 359 -13.77 -1.37 -22.10
N TRP A 360 -13.41 -0.26 -22.75
CA TRP A 360 -14.05 1.04 -22.56
C TRP A 360 -15.54 1.01 -22.94
N ASP A 361 -15.87 0.49 -24.12
CA ASP A 361 -17.23 0.41 -24.65
C ASP A 361 -18.15 -0.45 -23.77
N ALA A 362 -17.61 -1.51 -23.15
CA ALA A 362 -18.37 -2.41 -22.28
C ALA A 362 -18.91 -1.70 -21.02
N VAL A 363 -18.06 -0.89 -20.35
CA VAL A 363 -18.41 -0.26 -19.07
C VAL A 363 -18.67 1.24 -19.18
N ALA A 364 -18.92 1.75 -20.39
CA ALA A 364 -19.10 3.18 -20.64
C ALA A 364 -20.29 3.81 -19.88
N LYS A 365 -21.38 3.05 -19.69
CA LYS A 365 -22.51 3.48 -18.84
C LYS A 365 -22.06 3.64 -17.40
N ASP A 366 -21.40 2.63 -16.86
CA ASP A 366 -21.08 2.52 -15.44
C ASP A 366 -19.92 3.44 -15.06
N HIS A 367 -19.05 3.76 -16.01
CA HIS A 367 -18.14 4.90 -15.94
C HIS A 367 -18.90 6.22 -15.76
N GLU A 368 -19.83 6.57 -16.65
CA GLU A 368 -20.62 7.81 -16.54
C GLU A 368 -21.49 7.85 -15.28
N ASN A 369 -22.10 6.73 -14.87
CA ASN A 369 -22.84 6.63 -13.61
C ASN A 369 -21.90 6.86 -12.40
N THR A 370 -20.68 6.31 -12.43
CA THR A 370 -19.65 6.55 -11.40
C THR A 370 -19.16 7.99 -11.41
N LEU A 371 -18.99 8.63 -12.58
CA LEU A 371 -18.66 10.05 -12.67
C LEU A 371 -19.74 10.93 -12.03
N ASN A 372 -21.02 10.64 -12.30
CA ASN A 372 -22.13 11.33 -11.67
C ASN A 372 -22.19 11.07 -10.16
N TYR A 373 -21.80 9.88 -9.70
CA TYR A 373 -21.70 9.53 -8.28
C TYR A 373 -20.57 10.28 -7.56
N VAL A 374 -19.34 10.26 -8.07
CA VAL A 374 -18.18 10.89 -7.38
C VAL A 374 -18.21 12.41 -7.39
N ARG A 375 -18.98 13.00 -8.31
CA ARG A 375 -19.32 14.43 -8.37
C ARG A 375 -20.58 14.79 -7.57
N GLY A 376 -21.38 13.78 -7.18
CA GLY A 376 -22.57 13.94 -6.36
C GLY A 376 -22.26 14.05 -4.86
N PRO A 377 -23.22 14.51 -4.03
CA PRO A 377 -23.03 14.65 -2.59
C PRO A 377 -23.01 13.29 -1.89
N VAL A 378 -22.01 13.05 -1.04
CA VAL A 378 -21.98 11.97 -0.04
C VAL A 378 -22.36 12.43 1.37
N GLY A 379 -22.42 13.75 1.59
CA GLY A 379 -22.86 14.38 2.82
C GLY A 379 -22.77 15.90 2.76
N THR A 380 -22.99 16.56 3.89
CA THR A 380 -22.90 18.02 4.05
C THR A 380 -21.88 18.36 5.14
N THR A 381 -21.06 19.40 4.97
CA THR A 381 -20.32 20.03 6.08
C THR A 381 -20.94 21.38 6.45
N THR A 382 -21.17 21.62 7.73
CA THR A 382 -21.67 22.92 8.23
C THR A 382 -20.60 24.00 8.29
N ALA A 383 -19.32 23.65 8.08
CA ALA A 383 -18.17 24.55 8.13
C ALA A 383 -17.21 24.29 6.95
N PRO A 384 -16.49 25.30 6.44
CA PRO A 384 -15.50 25.09 5.38
C PRO A 384 -14.30 24.29 5.89
N ILE A 385 -13.84 23.33 5.09
CA ILE A 385 -12.68 22.49 5.38
C ILE A 385 -11.52 22.97 4.51
N ASN A 386 -10.59 23.68 5.12
CA ASN A 386 -9.38 24.18 4.46
C ASN A 386 -8.15 23.82 5.30
N SER A 387 -6.97 23.79 4.68
CA SER A 387 -5.71 23.43 5.33
C SER A 387 -4.70 24.57 5.39
N TRP A 388 -5.14 25.83 5.18
CA TRP A 388 -4.23 26.98 5.02
C TRP A 388 -3.38 27.28 6.26
N PHE A 389 -3.83 26.87 7.45
CA PHE A 389 -3.14 27.09 8.71
C PHE A 389 -2.76 25.78 9.44
N ALA A 390 -2.96 24.63 8.80
CA ALA A 390 -2.74 23.29 9.35
C ALA A 390 -1.32 22.98 9.86
N LEU A 391 -0.34 23.81 9.51
CA LEU A 391 1.05 23.72 9.99
C LEU A 391 1.35 24.60 11.21
N ILE A 392 0.40 25.40 11.72
CA ILE A 392 0.64 26.39 12.79
C ILE A 392 -0.44 26.44 13.87
N GLN A 393 -1.57 25.75 13.66
CA GLN A 393 -2.68 25.58 14.60
C GLN A 393 -3.43 24.29 14.27
N ASP A 394 -4.29 23.85 15.19
CA ASP A 394 -5.29 22.82 14.93
C ASP A 394 -6.29 23.26 13.82
N ASP A 395 -6.74 22.30 13.01
CA ASP A 395 -7.21 22.54 11.64
C ASP A 395 -8.24 21.49 11.15
N PRO A 396 -9.36 21.93 10.53
CA PRO A 396 -10.48 21.04 10.20
C PRO A 396 -10.14 19.99 9.13
N SER A 397 -9.11 20.21 8.30
CA SER A 397 -8.68 19.24 7.28
C SER A 397 -8.05 17.99 7.90
N ILE A 398 -7.47 18.09 9.09
CA ILE A 398 -6.91 16.95 9.83
C ILE A 398 -7.97 16.34 10.76
N GLN A 399 -8.79 17.17 11.43
CA GLN A 399 -9.82 16.72 12.36
C GLN A 399 -10.78 15.69 11.72
N ILE A 400 -11.23 15.90 10.48
CA ILE A 400 -12.12 14.95 9.80
C ILE A 400 -11.47 13.58 9.55
N VAL A 401 -10.18 13.54 9.25
CA VAL A 401 -9.42 12.30 9.03
C VAL A 401 -9.28 11.55 10.36
N ASN A 402 -8.85 12.26 11.41
CA ASN A 402 -8.70 11.69 12.75
C ASN A 402 -10.03 11.14 13.31
N ASN A 403 -11.14 11.87 13.12
CA ASN A 403 -12.46 11.42 13.55
C ASN A 403 -12.90 10.13 12.84
N ALA A 404 -12.67 10.01 11.53
CA ALA A 404 -13.04 8.84 10.75
C ALA A 404 -12.16 7.62 11.08
N GLN A 405 -10.84 7.80 11.17
CA GLN A 405 -9.90 6.76 11.58
C GLN A 405 -10.24 6.21 12.98
N LYS A 406 -10.51 7.11 13.93
CA LYS A 406 -10.92 6.73 15.29
C LYS A 406 -12.22 5.96 15.30
N TRP A 407 -13.28 6.48 14.66
CA TRP A 407 -14.57 5.80 14.54
C TRP A 407 -14.42 4.38 13.97
N TYR A 408 -13.62 4.21 12.92
CA TYR A 408 -13.38 2.91 12.30
C TYR A 408 -12.65 1.93 13.23
N VAL A 409 -11.60 2.38 13.94
CA VAL A 409 -10.86 1.54 14.90
C VAL A 409 -11.72 1.20 16.13
N GLU A 410 -12.59 2.10 16.56
CA GLU A 410 -13.61 1.85 17.62
C GLU A 410 -14.65 0.80 17.22
N GLN A 411 -14.89 0.57 15.92
CA GLN A 411 -15.71 -0.56 15.44
C GLN A 411 -14.88 -1.87 15.47
N HIS A 412 -13.66 -1.85 14.93
CA HIS A 412 -12.87 -3.06 14.68
C HIS A 412 -12.21 -3.69 15.92
N LEU A 413 -12.07 -2.95 17.02
CA LEU A 413 -11.53 -3.52 18.28
C LEU A 413 -12.59 -4.14 19.20
N GLN A 414 -13.86 -4.17 18.81
CA GLN A 414 -14.95 -4.78 19.62
C GLN A 414 -14.80 -6.30 19.69
N GLY A 415 -14.82 -6.85 20.90
CA GLY A 415 -14.53 -8.26 21.18
C GLY A 415 -13.06 -8.66 21.05
N THR A 416 -12.12 -7.70 21.02
CA THR A 416 -10.67 -7.97 21.02
C THR A 416 -10.05 -7.76 22.41
N GLU A 417 -8.83 -8.23 22.64
CA GLU A 417 -8.08 -7.94 23.88
C GLU A 417 -7.75 -6.45 24.10
N TYR A 418 -7.97 -5.62 23.07
CA TYR A 418 -7.72 -4.17 23.08
C TYR A 418 -8.99 -3.34 23.32
N GLU A 419 -10.16 -3.99 23.46
CA GLU A 419 -11.42 -3.31 23.72
C GLU A 419 -11.37 -2.50 25.03
N GLY A 420 -11.94 -1.29 25.00
CA GLY A 420 -11.96 -0.38 26.16
C GLY A 420 -10.64 0.35 26.46
N LEU A 421 -9.57 0.11 25.69
CA LEU A 421 -8.37 0.95 25.76
C LEU A 421 -8.64 2.37 25.20
N PRO A 422 -7.91 3.40 25.68
CA PRO A 422 -7.98 4.75 25.11
C PRO A 422 -7.60 4.79 23.63
N ILE A 423 -8.58 5.01 22.75
CA ILE A 423 -8.36 5.22 21.31
C ILE A 423 -8.19 6.72 21.01
N ILE A 424 -7.09 7.04 20.34
CA ILE A 424 -6.67 8.35 19.84
C ILE A 424 -6.25 8.19 18.36
N SER A 425 -6.09 9.28 17.60
CA SER A 425 -5.80 9.16 16.15
C SER A 425 -4.67 10.08 15.71
N ALA A 426 -3.83 9.63 14.78
CA ALA A 426 -2.68 10.35 14.23
C ALA A 426 -2.74 10.49 12.70
N ALA A 427 -2.96 11.72 12.24
CA ALA A 427 -3.05 12.11 10.83
C ALA A 427 -2.22 13.38 10.54
N ALA A 428 -1.91 13.61 9.27
CA ALA A 428 -1.06 14.71 8.81
C ALA A 428 -1.75 15.50 7.66
N PRO A 429 -1.51 16.83 7.55
CA PRO A 429 -2.13 17.64 6.50
C PRO A 429 -1.40 17.44 5.16
N PHE A 430 -1.87 16.52 4.32
CA PHE A 430 -1.16 16.15 3.09
C PHE A 430 -1.03 17.27 2.05
N LYS A 431 -1.98 18.22 2.02
CA LYS A 431 -1.94 19.44 1.20
C LYS A 431 -1.74 20.68 2.07
N ALA A 432 -0.50 21.08 2.35
CA ALA A 432 -0.20 22.33 3.07
C ALA A 432 0.88 23.20 2.39
N GLY A 433 0.89 23.20 1.05
CA GLY A 433 1.79 24.01 0.23
C GLY A 433 3.25 23.54 0.26
N GLY A 434 4.13 24.36 0.84
CA GLY A 434 5.56 24.11 0.96
C GLY A 434 6.23 23.82 -0.39
N ARG A 435 6.82 22.64 -0.54
CA ARG A 435 7.56 22.25 -1.77
C ARG A 435 6.66 22.05 -3.00
N GLN A 436 5.33 22.02 -2.84
CA GLN A 436 4.36 21.83 -3.92
C GLN A 436 3.69 23.15 -4.41
N GLY A 437 4.03 24.29 -3.80
CA GLY A 437 3.58 25.62 -4.24
C GLY A 437 2.31 26.16 -3.55
N ALA A 438 2.08 27.47 -3.71
CA ALA A 438 1.09 28.25 -2.94
C ALA A 438 -0.39 27.88 -3.18
N ASN A 439 -0.67 27.01 -4.16
CA ASN A 439 -2.02 26.51 -4.46
C ASN A 439 -2.24 25.06 -3.99
N TYR A 440 -1.24 24.41 -3.38
CA TYR A 440 -1.32 23.01 -2.95
C TYR A 440 -1.93 22.87 -1.54
N TYR A 441 -3.19 23.30 -1.42
CA TYR A 441 -3.97 23.25 -0.19
C TYR A 441 -5.30 22.53 -0.44
N THR A 442 -5.92 22.01 0.63
CA THR A 442 -7.32 21.60 0.62
C THR A 442 -8.17 22.86 0.84
N ASP A 443 -9.23 23.02 0.06
CA ASP A 443 -10.22 24.09 0.20
C ASP A 443 -11.60 23.55 -0.25
N ILE A 444 -12.46 23.26 0.72
CA ILE A 444 -13.79 22.68 0.54
C ILE A 444 -14.79 23.63 1.23
N PRO A 445 -15.70 24.29 0.50
CA PRO A 445 -16.65 25.22 1.10
C PRO A 445 -17.68 24.50 1.98
N ALA A 446 -18.34 25.25 2.87
CA ALA A 446 -19.51 24.75 3.59
C ALA A 446 -20.66 24.40 2.62
N GLY A 447 -21.40 23.33 2.93
CA GLY A 447 -22.41 22.75 2.05
C GLY A 447 -22.07 21.31 1.65
N ASN A 448 -22.51 20.89 0.46
CA ASN A 448 -22.37 19.53 -0.03
C ASN A 448 -20.90 19.12 -0.25
N ILE A 449 -20.52 17.95 0.24
CA ILE A 449 -19.22 17.30 0.02
C ILE A 449 -19.41 16.16 -0.99
N ALA A 450 -18.59 16.10 -2.03
CA ALA A 450 -18.54 14.99 -2.98
C ALA A 450 -17.34 14.06 -2.72
N ILE A 451 -17.34 12.84 -3.27
CA ILE A 451 -16.25 11.86 -3.08
C ILE A 451 -14.89 12.45 -3.46
N LYS A 452 -14.82 13.19 -4.57
CA LYS A 452 -13.59 13.87 -5.00
C LYS A 452 -13.07 14.94 -4.03
N ASN A 453 -13.92 15.51 -3.18
CA ASN A 453 -13.46 16.40 -2.10
C ASN A 453 -12.77 15.61 -0.97
N VAL A 454 -13.16 14.35 -0.74
CA VAL A 454 -12.50 13.47 0.25
C VAL A 454 -11.15 12.98 -0.25
N ALA A 455 -10.99 12.77 -1.57
CA ALA A 455 -9.67 12.55 -2.18
C ALA A 455 -8.70 13.72 -1.93
N ASP A 456 -9.23 14.94 -1.86
CA ASP A 456 -8.49 16.17 -1.57
C ASP A 456 -8.17 16.37 -0.07
N LEU A 457 -8.78 15.55 0.81
CA LEU A 457 -8.42 15.39 2.23
C LEU A 457 -7.40 14.26 2.43
N TYR A 458 -7.56 13.13 1.75
CA TYR A 458 -6.67 11.97 1.86
C TYR A 458 -6.13 11.52 0.49
N LEU A 459 -4.92 11.97 0.16
CA LEU A 459 -4.30 11.79 -1.15
C LEU A 459 -3.72 10.39 -1.42
N TYR A 460 -3.34 9.65 -0.38
CA TYR A 460 -2.63 8.38 -0.53
C TYR A 460 -3.56 7.18 -0.35
N SER A 461 -3.36 6.12 -1.14
CA SER A 461 -3.99 4.80 -0.98
C SER A 461 -3.38 4.02 0.21
N ASN A 462 -3.23 4.68 1.35
CA ASN A 462 -2.76 4.06 2.58
C ASN A 462 -3.95 3.43 3.30
N THR A 463 -3.81 2.20 3.78
CA THR A 463 -4.85 1.50 4.54
C THR A 463 -4.82 1.86 6.02
N VAL A 464 -5.92 1.61 6.76
CA VAL A 464 -6.02 1.95 8.19
C VAL A 464 -5.25 0.94 9.05
N ASN A 465 -4.39 1.44 9.93
CA ASN A 465 -3.74 0.61 10.95
C ASN A 465 -3.93 1.23 12.33
N ALA A 466 -4.01 0.39 13.36
CA ALA A 466 -3.92 0.83 14.75
C ALA A 466 -2.66 0.26 15.40
N VAL A 467 -1.93 1.13 16.11
CA VAL A 467 -0.74 0.74 16.90
C VAL A 467 -0.97 0.94 18.39
N LEU A 468 -0.52 -0.01 19.20
CA LEU A 468 -0.52 0.08 20.66
C LEU A 468 0.77 0.77 21.12
N VAL A 469 0.67 1.89 21.83
CA VAL A 469 1.82 2.64 22.36
C VAL A 469 1.65 2.98 23.84
N THR A 470 2.76 3.18 24.54
CA THR A 470 2.77 3.78 25.88
C THR A 470 2.74 5.31 25.81
N GLY A 471 2.34 5.99 26.90
CA GLY A 471 2.40 7.44 27.03
C GLY A 471 3.80 8.03 26.81
N ALA A 472 4.85 7.26 27.10
CA ALA A 472 6.23 7.61 26.77
C ALA A 472 6.49 7.58 25.25
N GLU A 473 6.15 6.49 24.56
CA GLU A 473 6.30 6.35 23.10
C GLU A 473 5.47 7.38 22.34
N LEU A 474 4.22 7.63 22.79
CA LEU A 474 3.34 8.68 22.28
C LEU A 474 4.00 10.07 22.34
N LYS A 475 4.69 10.39 23.45
CA LYS A 475 5.42 11.66 23.56
C LYS A 475 6.58 11.71 22.57
N GLU A 476 7.35 10.63 22.41
CA GLU A 476 8.50 10.61 21.48
C GLU A 476 8.07 10.73 20.01
N TRP A 477 6.89 10.21 19.63
CA TRP A 477 6.28 10.47 18.33
C TRP A 477 5.99 11.97 18.15
N LEU A 478 5.32 12.61 19.11
CA LEU A 478 5.04 14.04 19.07
C LEU A 478 6.32 14.90 19.05
N GLU A 479 7.38 14.50 19.77
CA GLU A 479 8.70 15.17 19.75
C GLU A 479 9.40 15.08 18.38
N TRP A 480 9.14 14.02 17.60
CA TRP A 480 9.60 13.90 16.21
C TRP A 480 8.76 14.75 15.26
N SER A 481 7.43 14.70 15.36
CA SER A 481 6.54 15.53 14.52
C SER A 481 6.74 17.03 14.79
N ALA A 482 7.11 17.42 16.02
CA ALA A 482 7.56 18.78 16.36
C ALA A 482 8.86 19.22 15.63
N GLY A 483 9.52 18.34 14.87
CA GLY A 483 10.58 18.67 13.91
C GLY A 483 10.10 19.49 12.70
N GLN A 484 8.79 19.62 12.49
CA GLN A 484 8.16 20.49 11.49
C GLN A 484 8.43 21.99 11.73
N PHE A 485 8.93 22.38 12.90
CA PHE A 485 9.21 23.77 13.27
C PHE A 485 10.69 24.08 13.33
N ASN A 486 11.09 25.27 12.89
CA ASN A 486 12.41 25.82 13.20
C ASN A 486 12.52 26.11 14.72
N GLN A 487 13.73 26.43 15.21
CA GLN A 487 13.88 26.95 16.57
C GLN A 487 13.70 28.48 16.55
N ILE A 488 12.84 29.00 17.41
CA ILE A 488 12.61 30.43 17.58
C ILE A 488 13.43 30.95 18.75
N ASP A 489 14.18 32.02 18.53
CA ASP A 489 14.90 32.76 19.57
C ASP A 489 14.02 33.91 20.10
N PRO A 490 13.48 33.83 21.33
CA PRO A 490 12.62 34.88 21.89
C PRO A 490 13.38 36.17 22.22
N SER A 491 14.72 36.18 22.19
CA SER A 491 15.52 37.40 22.34
C SER A 491 15.67 38.20 21.04
N LYS A 492 15.33 37.63 19.88
CA LYS A 492 15.45 38.30 18.58
C LYS A 492 14.14 38.93 18.11
N THR A 493 14.24 40.21 17.74
CA THR A 493 13.17 40.98 17.07
C THR A 493 13.22 40.88 15.53
N GLU A 494 14.26 40.24 14.98
CA GLU A 494 14.40 39.93 13.55
C GLU A 494 13.32 38.95 13.09
N GLU A 495 12.99 38.96 11.78
CA GLU A 495 12.05 38.00 11.18
C GLU A 495 12.55 36.56 11.33
N GLN A 496 11.74 35.70 11.93
CA GLN A 496 12.03 34.28 12.13
C GLN A 496 10.96 33.44 11.44
N GLU A 497 11.39 32.59 10.51
CA GLU A 497 10.52 31.68 9.76
C GLU A 497 10.14 30.48 10.65
N LEU A 498 8.84 30.24 10.83
CA LEU A 498 8.34 29.21 11.75
C LEU A 498 8.49 27.80 11.17
N VAL A 499 8.20 27.64 9.87
CA VAL A 499 8.03 26.33 9.25
C VAL A 499 9.36 25.80 8.73
N ASN A 500 9.71 24.59 9.15
CA ASN A 500 10.85 23.85 8.62
C ASN A 500 10.45 23.13 7.32
N TYR A 501 10.58 23.80 6.18
CA TYR A 501 10.26 23.22 4.85
C TYR A 501 11.24 22.13 4.37
N ASP A 502 12.24 21.76 5.18
CA ASP A 502 13.06 20.55 5.00
C ASP A 502 12.53 19.32 5.76
N PHE A 503 11.59 19.51 6.69
CA PHE A 503 10.77 18.45 7.27
C PHE A 503 9.57 18.18 6.34
N PRO A 504 9.32 16.94 5.87
CA PRO A 504 8.20 16.65 4.99
C PRO A 504 6.85 16.82 5.71
N THR A 505 5.96 17.62 5.14
CA THR A 505 4.60 17.88 5.67
C THR A 505 3.81 16.60 5.96
N TYR A 506 3.94 15.58 5.11
CA TYR A 506 3.30 14.27 5.30
C TYR A 506 3.85 13.45 6.49
N ASN A 507 4.82 13.97 7.25
CA ASN A 507 5.34 13.41 8.52
C ASN A 507 4.95 14.26 9.76
N PHE A 508 4.25 15.39 9.57
CA PHE A 508 3.75 16.20 10.67
C PHE A 508 2.41 15.63 11.15
N ASP A 509 2.46 14.71 12.10
CA ASP A 509 1.26 14.15 12.73
C ASP A 509 0.70 15.10 13.79
N VAL A 510 -0.61 15.36 13.70
CA VAL A 510 -1.43 15.89 14.78
C VAL A 510 -2.18 14.72 15.41
N ILE A 511 -2.03 14.54 16.72
CA ILE A 511 -2.62 13.42 17.44
C ILE A 511 -3.88 13.89 18.20
N ASP A 512 -5.05 13.54 17.67
CA ASP A 512 -6.36 13.85 18.22
C ASP A 512 -6.68 13.02 19.48
N GLY A 513 -7.45 13.61 20.40
CA GLY A 513 -7.85 12.97 21.66
C GLY A 513 -6.84 13.11 22.81
N VAL A 514 -5.66 13.71 22.57
CA VAL A 514 -4.73 14.21 23.61
C VAL A 514 -4.46 15.69 23.41
N THR A 515 -4.40 16.46 24.50
CA THR A 515 -4.09 17.90 24.46
C THR A 515 -2.61 18.15 24.70
N TYR A 516 -1.94 19.01 23.94
CA TYR A 516 -0.52 19.31 24.13
C TYR A 516 -0.11 20.68 23.58
N GLN A 517 1.11 21.13 23.94
CA GLN A 517 1.71 22.33 23.36
C GLN A 517 3.13 22.07 22.85
N ILE A 518 3.51 22.80 21.81
CA ILE A 518 4.83 22.72 21.17
C ILE A 518 5.65 23.98 21.50
N ASP A 519 6.65 23.85 22.37
CA ASP A 519 7.63 24.90 22.63
C ASP A 519 8.69 24.97 21.53
N VAL A 520 8.41 25.79 20.53
CA VAL A 520 9.32 26.08 19.41
C VAL A 520 10.58 26.86 19.82
N THR A 521 10.67 27.35 21.07
CA THR A 521 11.91 27.98 21.57
C THR A 521 12.97 26.95 21.97
N GLN A 522 12.57 25.70 22.26
CA GLN A 522 13.52 24.60 22.41
C GLN A 522 14.04 24.12 21.04
N PRO A 523 15.29 23.62 20.96
CA PRO A 523 15.78 22.95 19.75
C PRO A 523 15.00 21.65 19.52
N ALA A 524 14.90 21.21 18.26
CA ALA A 524 14.22 19.96 17.93
C ALA A 524 14.98 18.75 18.52
N LYS A 525 14.26 17.80 19.13
CA LYS A 525 14.85 16.57 19.67
C LYS A 525 15.38 15.66 18.56
N TYR A 526 14.65 15.58 17.44
CA TYR A 526 14.94 14.72 16.30
C TYR A 526 15.05 15.47 14.97
N ASP A 527 15.72 14.87 13.99
CA ASP A 527 15.66 15.27 12.58
C ASP A 527 14.47 14.63 11.84
N ALA A 528 14.27 15.02 10.58
CA ALA A 528 13.16 14.53 9.74
C ALA A 528 13.17 13.00 9.45
N LYS A 529 14.27 12.30 9.75
CA LYS A 529 14.42 10.82 9.68
C LYS A 529 14.39 10.18 11.07
N GLY A 530 14.10 10.95 12.12
CA GLY A 530 14.13 10.50 13.51
C GLY A 530 15.55 10.34 14.06
N GLY A 531 16.59 10.86 13.40
CA GLY A 531 17.94 10.91 13.96
C GLY A 531 17.96 11.81 15.21
N LEU A 532 18.56 11.35 16.31
CA LEU A 532 18.58 12.13 17.56
C LEU A 532 19.54 13.32 17.42
N LEU A 533 19.02 14.54 17.54
CA LEU A 533 19.79 15.78 17.48
C LEU A 533 20.12 16.30 18.88
N ASN A 534 19.13 16.33 19.77
CA ASN A 534 19.24 16.96 21.08
C ASN A 534 18.58 16.08 22.15
N GLU A 535 19.34 15.11 22.70
CA GLU A 535 18.90 14.12 23.70
C GLU A 535 18.05 14.70 24.85
N LYS A 536 18.43 15.89 25.34
CA LYS A 536 17.82 16.56 26.49
C LYS A 536 16.77 17.62 26.12
N ALA A 537 16.50 17.82 24.84
CA ALA A 537 15.45 18.72 24.40
C ALA A 537 14.08 18.06 24.54
N SER A 538 13.06 18.89 24.77
CA SER A 538 11.67 18.47 24.76
C SER A 538 10.82 19.66 24.35
N ARG A 539 10.19 19.57 23.18
CA ARG A 539 9.23 20.56 22.68
C ARG A 539 7.83 20.29 23.20
N ILE A 540 7.50 19.04 23.52
CA ILE A 540 6.15 18.63 23.90
C ILE A 540 5.94 18.86 25.40
N VAL A 541 5.19 19.92 25.70
CA VAL A 541 4.83 20.34 27.05
C VAL A 541 3.32 20.27 27.25
N ASN A 542 2.87 20.21 28.50
CA ASN A 542 1.44 20.15 28.88
C ASN A 542 0.63 19.00 28.23
N LEU A 543 1.31 17.91 27.84
CA LEU A 543 0.69 16.71 27.26
C LEU A 543 -0.27 16.04 28.28
N SER A 544 -1.55 15.98 27.92
CA SER A 544 -2.64 15.55 28.79
C SER A 544 -3.68 14.69 28.04
N TYR A 545 -4.28 13.73 28.74
CA TYR A 545 -5.44 12.97 28.30
C TYR A 545 -6.61 13.23 29.26
N GLN A 546 -7.78 13.57 28.72
CA GLN A 546 -8.97 13.95 29.51
C GLN A 546 -8.67 15.03 30.60
N GLY A 547 -7.79 15.99 30.28
CA GLY A 547 -7.39 17.07 31.19
C GLY A 547 -6.41 16.67 32.30
N LYS A 548 -5.86 15.45 32.27
CA LYS A 548 -4.87 14.96 33.25
C LYS A 548 -3.53 14.70 32.55
N PRO A 549 -2.37 15.01 33.16
CA PRO A 549 -1.06 14.63 32.62
C PRO A 549 -1.00 13.13 32.34
N ILE A 550 -0.46 12.75 31.18
CA ILE A 550 -0.36 11.34 30.78
C ILE A 550 0.66 10.59 31.65
N ASP A 551 0.28 9.42 32.18
CA ASP A 551 1.23 8.48 32.79
C ASP A 551 2.10 7.88 31.68
N PRO A 552 3.45 7.95 31.76
CA PRO A 552 4.35 7.35 30.78
C PRO A 552 4.08 5.86 30.47
N GLN A 553 3.47 5.11 31.38
CA GLN A 553 3.11 3.69 31.21
C GLN A 553 1.66 3.45 30.76
N GLN A 554 0.82 4.49 30.70
CA GLN A 554 -0.55 4.36 30.18
C GLN A 554 -0.51 3.88 28.72
N LYS A 555 -1.28 2.83 28.41
CA LYS A 555 -1.44 2.34 27.04
C LYS A 555 -2.49 3.16 26.29
N PHE A 556 -2.20 3.42 25.01
CA PHE A 556 -3.09 4.04 24.05
C PHE A 556 -3.11 3.21 22.76
N VAL A 557 -4.26 3.17 22.11
CA VAL A 557 -4.39 2.74 20.73
C VAL A 557 -4.34 4.00 19.87
N VAL A 558 -3.36 4.09 18.97
CA VAL A 558 -3.28 5.16 17.97
C VAL A 558 -3.80 4.63 16.65
N ALA A 559 -4.99 5.05 16.24
CA ALA A 559 -5.48 4.92 14.88
C ALA A 559 -4.60 5.77 13.94
N SER A 560 -4.16 5.19 12.84
CA SER A 560 -3.32 5.86 11.84
C SER A 560 -3.35 5.04 10.54
N ASN A 561 -2.23 4.92 9.83
CA ASN A 561 -2.15 4.25 8.54
C ASN A 561 -0.97 3.28 8.40
N ASN A 562 -1.05 2.39 7.40
CA ASN A 562 -0.04 1.38 7.09
C ASN A 562 1.38 1.93 6.92
N TYR A 563 1.54 3.10 6.29
CA TYR A 563 2.82 3.78 6.13
C TYR A 563 3.45 4.14 7.49
N ARG A 564 2.68 4.71 8.42
CA ARG A 564 3.15 4.98 9.79
C ARG A 564 3.44 3.68 10.55
N ALA A 565 2.50 2.75 10.53
CA ALA A 565 2.60 1.49 11.28
C ALA A 565 3.79 0.61 10.85
N SER A 566 4.18 0.65 9.56
CA SER A 566 5.30 -0.13 9.03
C SER A 566 6.65 0.61 9.01
N SER A 567 6.67 1.92 8.72
CA SER A 567 7.93 2.66 8.47
C SER A 567 8.33 3.65 9.57
N ASN A 568 7.42 4.04 10.47
CA ASN A 568 7.74 5.00 11.53
C ASN A 568 8.15 4.29 12.83
N LYS A 569 9.45 4.30 13.14
CA LYS A 569 10.02 3.77 14.40
C LYS A 569 9.52 4.43 15.69
N PHE A 570 8.77 5.53 15.64
CA PHE A 570 8.11 6.11 16.82
C PHE A 570 6.69 5.53 17.02
N ALA A 571 6.02 5.17 15.94
CA ALA A 571 4.73 4.45 15.97
C ALA A 571 4.93 2.95 16.22
N ASN A 572 6.02 2.37 15.71
CA ASN A 572 6.33 0.94 15.80
C ASN A 572 7.85 0.68 16.00
N PRO A 573 8.42 0.96 17.19
CA PRO A 573 9.86 0.90 17.44
C PRO A 573 10.50 -0.49 17.34
N ASP A 574 9.74 -1.57 17.56
CA ASP A 574 10.23 -2.95 17.58
C ASP A 574 9.56 -3.87 16.55
N GLY A 575 8.77 -3.29 15.63
CA GLY A 575 8.00 -4.01 14.63
C GLY A 575 6.69 -4.65 15.14
N LYS A 576 6.43 -4.60 16.46
CA LYS A 576 5.37 -5.39 17.12
C LYS A 576 4.24 -4.56 17.73
N ARG A 577 4.12 -3.28 17.37
CA ARG A 577 3.03 -2.41 17.88
C ARG A 577 1.73 -2.50 17.10
N ILE A 578 1.72 -3.06 15.90
CA ILE A 578 0.51 -3.16 15.07
C ILE A 578 -0.47 -4.14 15.72
N ILE A 579 -1.64 -3.65 16.14
CA ILE A 579 -2.74 -4.46 16.70
C ILE A 579 -3.94 -4.56 15.73
N LEU A 580 -4.00 -3.66 14.75
CA LEU A 580 -4.87 -3.75 13.59
C LEU A 580 -4.06 -3.35 12.37
N ALA A 581 -4.01 -4.22 11.37
CA ALA A 581 -3.75 -3.86 9.99
C ALA A 581 -5.06 -4.15 9.25
N SER A 582 -5.75 -3.12 8.77
CA SER A 582 -6.90 -3.29 7.89
C SER A 582 -6.47 -3.17 6.43
N PRO A 583 -7.12 -3.88 5.49
CA PRO A 583 -6.97 -3.65 4.07
C PRO A 583 -7.71 -2.38 3.59
N ASP A 584 -8.63 -1.80 4.36
CA ASP A 584 -9.43 -0.65 3.92
C ASP A 584 -8.62 0.67 3.83
N GLU A 585 -8.74 1.37 2.69
CA GLU A 585 -8.16 2.71 2.49
C GLU A 585 -8.72 3.74 3.48
N ASN A 586 -7.84 4.57 4.06
CA ASN A 586 -8.24 5.71 4.90
C ASN A 586 -9.20 6.67 4.16
N ARG A 587 -9.06 6.81 2.83
CA ARG A 587 -9.97 7.63 2.02
C ARG A 587 -11.39 7.09 2.06
N GLN A 588 -11.55 5.77 1.87
CA GLN A 588 -12.84 5.10 1.93
C GLN A 588 -13.48 5.27 3.32
N VAL A 589 -12.69 5.06 4.37
CA VAL A 589 -13.13 5.25 5.76
C VAL A 589 -13.62 6.69 6.06
N VAL A 590 -13.00 7.72 5.47
CA VAL A 590 -13.50 9.11 5.58
C VAL A 590 -14.81 9.30 4.79
N ILE A 591 -14.96 8.68 3.61
CA ILE A 591 -16.22 8.72 2.84
C ILE A 591 -17.35 8.05 3.64
N ASP A 592 -17.10 6.86 4.20
CA ASP A 592 -18.11 6.12 4.97
C ASP A 592 -18.45 6.78 6.30
N TYR A 593 -17.49 7.41 6.98
CA TYR A 593 -17.77 8.27 8.12
C TYR A 593 -18.70 9.44 7.74
N ILE A 594 -18.48 10.09 6.59
CA ILE A 594 -19.34 11.19 6.12
C ILE A 594 -20.74 10.67 5.78
N ARG A 595 -20.85 9.57 5.02
CA ARG A 595 -22.14 8.91 4.70
C ARG A 595 -22.90 8.52 5.96
N LYS A 596 -22.20 7.98 6.97
CA LYS A 596 -22.78 7.49 8.23
C LYS A 596 -23.34 8.60 9.12
N ASN A 597 -22.77 9.80 9.05
CA ASN A 597 -23.20 10.96 9.84
C ASN A 597 -24.16 11.89 9.08
N GLU A 598 -24.25 11.78 7.74
CA GLU A 598 -24.98 12.63 6.78
C GLU A 598 -24.54 14.11 6.75
N THR A 599 -24.50 14.75 7.92
CA THR A 599 -24.01 16.12 8.14
C THR A 599 -22.86 16.10 9.15
N ILE A 600 -21.67 16.50 8.71
CA ILE A 600 -20.50 16.65 9.58
C ILE A 600 -20.27 18.11 9.98
N ASN A 601 -19.56 18.30 11.09
CA ASN A 601 -18.90 19.56 11.41
C ASN A 601 -17.47 19.24 11.89
N PRO A 602 -16.46 19.27 11.01
CA PRO A 602 -15.09 18.92 11.37
C PRO A 602 -14.35 20.10 12.02
N SER A 603 -15.03 20.87 12.88
CA SER A 603 -14.40 21.97 13.61
C SER A 603 -13.31 21.44 14.53
N ALA A 604 -12.08 21.88 14.28
CA ALA A 604 -10.90 21.68 15.14
C ALA A 604 -11.23 21.97 16.62
N ASP A 605 -11.03 20.99 17.51
CA ASP A 605 -11.38 21.13 18.93
C ASP A 605 -10.39 22.03 19.69
N GLY A 606 -9.16 22.15 19.19
CA GLY A 606 -8.05 22.88 19.77
C GLY A 606 -7.14 22.02 20.65
N ASN A 607 -6.99 20.73 20.35
CA ASN A 607 -6.13 19.79 21.06
C ASN A 607 -4.68 20.28 21.19
N TRP A 608 -4.12 20.89 20.14
CA TRP A 608 -2.73 21.35 20.11
C TRP A 608 -2.57 22.86 19.88
N SER A 609 -1.50 23.42 20.43
CA SER A 609 -1.06 24.78 20.11
C SER A 609 0.46 24.96 20.23
N LEU A 610 0.97 26.14 19.87
CA LEU A 610 2.33 26.54 20.22
C LEU A 610 2.37 27.06 21.66
N ALA A 611 3.45 26.75 22.39
CA ALA A 611 3.71 27.36 23.69
C ALA A 611 4.13 28.85 23.54
N PRO A 612 4.01 29.68 24.60
CA PRO A 612 4.30 31.11 24.50
C PRO A 612 5.75 31.44 24.12
N PHE A 613 5.93 32.09 22.97
CA PHE A 613 7.23 32.45 22.37
C PHE A 613 7.66 33.91 22.62
N GLY A 614 7.06 34.59 23.59
CA GLY A 614 7.36 35.98 23.94
C GLY A 614 7.09 36.98 22.80
N SER A 615 7.99 37.93 22.61
CA SER A 615 7.87 39.00 21.59
C SER A 615 8.58 38.69 20.26
N ALA A 616 8.86 37.43 19.96
CA ALA A 616 9.54 37.03 18.73
C ALA A 616 8.76 37.45 17.47
N ASN A 617 9.46 37.93 16.44
CA ASN A 617 8.84 38.30 15.17
C ASN A 617 8.67 37.09 14.24
N ILE A 618 7.80 36.15 14.65
CA ILE A 618 7.52 34.91 13.92
C ILE A 618 6.70 35.19 12.65
N THR A 619 7.13 34.62 11.52
CA THR A 619 6.38 34.61 10.26
C THR A 619 6.28 33.21 9.66
N PHE A 620 5.32 33.01 8.76
CA PHE A 620 5.23 31.84 7.89
C PHE A 620 4.61 32.20 6.54
N ALA A 621 4.77 31.32 5.54
CA ALA A 621 4.17 31.46 4.22
C ALA A 621 3.04 30.43 4.00
N THR A 622 1.89 30.88 3.48
CA THR A 622 0.75 30.04 3.07
C THR A 622 0.05 30.63 1.84
N SER A 623 -1.05 30.03 1.38
CA SER A 623 -1.77 30.48 0.19
C SER A 623 -2.29 31.92 0.32
N PRO A 624 -2.27 32.74 -0.75
CA PRO A 624 -2.95 34.04 -0.76
C PRO A 624 -4.45 33.98 -0.45
N ALA A 625 -5.13 32.86 -0.74
CA ALA A 625 -6.54 32.65 -0.40
C ALA A 625 -6.81 32.72 1.11
N ALA A 626 -5.83 32.32 1.93
CA ALA A 626 -5.90 32.35 3.39
C ALA A 626 -6.10 33.77 3.97
N LYS A 627 -5.83 34.82 3.18
CA LYS A 627 -6.07 36.22 3.57
C LYS A 627 -7.55 36.48 3.86
N ASP A 628 -8.45 36.00 3.01
CA ASP A 628 -9.88 36.27 3.15
C ASP A 628 -10.50 35.32 4.21
N ALA A 629 -9.85 34.18 4.46
CA ALA A 629 -10.14 33.29 5.56
C ALA A 629 -9.82 33.86 6.96
N LEU A 630 -8.98 34.91 7.08
CA LEU A 630 -8.62 35.51 8.38
C LEU A 630 -9.84 35.95 9.20
N ALA A 631 -10.91 36.40 8.56
CA ALA A 631 -12.14 36.82 9.24
C ALA A 631 -12.94 35.63 9.81
N ALA A 632 -12.84 34.45 9.19
CA ALA A 632 -13.43 33.21 9.69
C ALA A 632 -12.53 32.54 10.73
N SER A 633 -11.22 32.48 10.48
CA SER A 633 -10.24 31.91 11.43
C SER A 633 -10.11 32.74 12.71
N ALA A 634 -10.55 34.01 12.73
CA ALA A 634 -10.68 34.82 13.93
C ALA A 634 -11.45 34.11 15.08
N ALA A 635 -12.42 33.25 14.75
CA ALA A 635 -13.16 32.45 15.74
C ALA A 635 -12.33 31.32 16.39
N LEU A 636 -11.34 30.78 15.67
CA LEU A 636 -10.39 29.78 16.19
C LEU A 636 -9.19 30.46 16.87
N ALA A 637 -8.62 31.47 16.21
CA ALA A 637 -7.51 32.32 16.67
C ALA A 637 -7.80 32.98 18.04
N ALA A 638 -9.08 33.26 18.33
CA ALA A 638 -9.55 33.76 19.62
C ALA A 638 -9.04 32.97 20.85
N LYS A 639 -8.67 31.69 20.70
CA LYS A 639 -8.19 30.87 21.82
C LYS A 639 -6.78 31.27 22.32
N GLN A 640 -5.80 31.56 21.45
CA GLN A 640 -4.39 31.83 21.84
C GLN A 640 -3.55 32.79 20.95
N ASN A 641 -3.60 32.71 19.61
CA ASN A 641 -2.67 33.42 18.71
C ASN A 641 -3.38 34.34 17.71
N VAL A 642 -2.79 35.50 17.42
CA VAL A 642 -3.25 36.47 16.42
C VAL A 642 -2.46 36.29 15.12
N LEU A 643 -3.17 36.22 14.00
CA LEU A 643 -2.62 36.16 12.64
C LEU A 643 -2.73 37.52 11.94
N THR A 644 -1.64 37.96 11.30
CA THR A 644 -1.62 39.22 10.53
C THR A 644 -0.99 38.99 9.16
N TYR A 645 -1.77 39.13 8.08
CA TYR A 645 -1.25 39.16 6.72
C TYR A 645 -0.26 40.33 6.56
N LEU A 646 0.92 40.08 5.98
CA LEU A 646 1.93 41.09 5.71
C LEU A 646 1.94 41.50 4.22
N LYS A 647 2.18 40.53 3.34
CA LYS A 647 2.30 40.74 1.89
C LYS A 647 2.25 39.41 1.12
N ASN A 648 1.92 39.47 -0.16
CA ASN A 648 2.30 38.41 -1.10
C ASN A 648 3.82 38.44 -1.36
N THR A 649 4.38 37.30 -1.75
CA THR A 649 5.80 37.11 -2.08
C THR A 649 5.97 36.75 -3.56
N GLU A 650 7.19 36.90 -4.08
CA GLU A 650 7.49 36.77 -5.52
C GLU A 650 7.35 35.34 -6.06
N ASP A 651 7.36 34.35 -5.16
CA ASP A 651 7.09 32.93 -5.42
C ASP A 651 5.60 32.56 -5.34
N GLY A 652 4.71 33.54 -5.17
CA GLY A 652 3.25 33.37 -5.22
C GLY A 652 2.58 33.05 -3.89
N TYR A 653 3.33 32.93 -2.79
CA TYR A 653 2.76 32.79 -1.45
C TYR A 653 2.24 34.12 -0.88
N ALA A 654 1.52 34.04 0.24
CA ALA A 654 1.29 35.14 1.16
C ALA A 654 2.03 34.87 2.48
N LYS A 655 2.82 35.86 2.94
CA LYS A 655 3.51 35.81 4.23
C LYS A 655 2.64 36.45 5.32
N PHE A 656 2.49 35.74 6.42
CA PHE A 656 1.75 36.14 7.60
C PHE A 656 2.70 36.22 8.81
N LYS A 657 2.38 37.10 9.75
CA LYS A 657 2.98 37.16 11.08
C LYS A 657 2.08 36.45 12.09
N LEU A 658 2.71 35.71 13.00
CA LEU A 658 2.08 35.16 14.19
C LEU A 658 2.43 36.04 15.41
N SER A 659 1.51 36.20 16.36
CA SER A 659 1.75 36.93 17.61
C SER A 659 0.85 36.41 18.73
N VAL A 660 1.37 36.37 19.96
CA VAL A 660 0.59 35.91 21.12
C VAL A 660 -0.55 36.88 21.43
N ASN A 661 -1.75 36.39 21.78
CA ASN A 661 -2.85 37.26 22.18
C ASN A 661 -2.55 37.93 23.53
N ALA A 662 -2.50 39.27 23.54
CA ALA A 662 -2.10 40.08 24.68
C ALA A 662 -3.02 39.91 25.91
N GLU A 663 -4.30 39.57 25.73
CA GLU A 663 -5.26 39.46 26.84
C GLU A 663 -5.05 38.21 27.72
N LYS A 664 -4.36 37.17 27.23
CA LYS A 664 -4.05 35.95 28.01
C LYS A 664 -2.60 35.87 28.50
N ALA A 665 -1.72 36.78 28.08
CA ALA A 665 -0.31 36.80 28.53
C ALA A 665 -0.15 37.07 30.05
N SER A 666 -1.22 37.44 30.75
CA SER A 666 -1.29 37.69 32.19
C SER A 666 -1.96 36.56 33.00
N ALA A 667 -2.52 35.53 32.36
CA ALA A 667 -3.34 34.52 33.00
C ALA A 667 -2.61 33.17 33.13
N SER A 668 -2.34 32.75 34.38
CA SER A 668 -1.91 31.39 34.69
C SER A 668 -3.08 30.41 34.50
N PRO A 669 -2.88 29.18 33.98
CA PRO A 669 -3.98 28.29 33.59
C PRO A 669 -4.72 27.72 34.81
N ALA A 670 -5.84 28.33 35.17
CA ALA A 670 -6.92 27.67 35.90
C ALA A 670 -7.80 26.90 34.88
N SER A 671 -8.26 25.71 35.25
CA SER A 671 -9.04 24.84 34.37
C SER A 671 -10.51 25.31 34.27
N GLU A 672 -10.87 25.89 33.12
CA GLU A 672 -12.29 25.98 32.71
C GLU A 672 -12.69 24.70 31.96
N PRO A 673 -13.86 24.09 32.27
CA PRO A 673 -14.31 22.88 31.60
C PRO A 673 -14.86 23.17 30.20
N VAL A 674 -14.28 22.53 29.18
CA VAL A 674 -14.86 22.52 27.83
C VAL A 674 -16.15 21.70 27.85
N ALA A 675 -17.25 22.27 27.35
CA ALA A 675 -18.53 21.57 27.26
C ALA A 675 -18.47 20.48 26.16
N GLN A 676 -18.89 19.26 26.50
CA GLN A 676 -18.96 18.15 25.55
C GLN A 676 -20.06 18.41 24.49
N PRO A 677 -19.80 18.14 23.19
CA PRO A 677 -20.89 17.94 22.25
C PRO A 677 -21.68 16.68 22.65
N ALA A 678 -23.01 16.72 22.50
CA ALA A 678 -23.87 15.62 22.93
C ALA A 678 -23.74 14.40 22.00
N SER A 679 -23.43 13.24 22.58
CA SER A 679 -23.45 11.97 21.85
C SER A 679 -24.88 11.53 21.53
N PRO A 680 -25.16 10.94 20.35
CA PRO A 680 -26.48 10.39 20.02
C PRO A 680 -26.89 9.27 21.00
N ALA A 681 -28.12 9.33 21.52
CA ALA A 681 -28.58 8.37 22.53
C ALA A 681 -28.87 6.98 21.92
N ALA A 682 -28.16 5.96 22.39
CA ALA A 682 -28.55 4.56 22.21
C ALA A 682 -29.73 4.20 23.15
N PRO A 683 -30.65 3.30 22.74
CA PRO A 683 -31.81 2.94 23.54
C PRO A 683 -31.43 2.11 24.77
N GLN A 684 -32.16 2.33 25.88
CA GLN A 684 -31.94 1.64 27.15
C GLN A 684 -32.46 0.19 27.13
N ALA A 685 -31.79 -0.68 27.88
CA ALA A 685 -32.30 -1.98 28.32
C ALA A 685 -32.16 -2.08 29.85
N ASP A 686 -33.14 -2.69 30.52
CA ASP A 686 -33.18 -2.78 31.98
C ASP A 686 -32.17 -3.81 32.56
N PRO A 687 -31.72 -3.61 33.81
CA PRO A 687 -30.68 -4.44 34.44
C PRO A 687 -31.21 -5.76 35.01
N ALA A 688 -30.35 -6.78 34.99
CA ALA A 688 -30.50 -8.02 35.75
C ALA A 688 -29.42 -8.13 36.84
N GLU A 689 -29.72 -8.86 37.92
CA GLU A 689 -28.95 -8.82 39.18
C GLU A 689 -27.65 -9.65 39.16
N THR A 690 -26.67 -9.23 39.96
CA THR A 690 -25.54 -10.08 40.37
C THR A 690 -25.93 -10.96 41.57
N PRO A 691 -25.20 -12.06 41.80
CA PRO A 691 -24.37 -12.06 43.01
C PRO A 691 -22.95 -12.60 42.77
N ALA A 692 -22.02 -12.21 43.64
CA ALA A 692 -20.61 -12.55 43.54
C ALA A 692 -20.18 -13.67 44.52
N THR A 693 -19.13 -14.41 44.15
CA THR A 693 -18.24 -15.11 45.10
C THR A 693 -16.81 -15.18 44.57
N THR A 694 -15.85 -14.66 45.35
CA THR A 694 -14.41 -14.87 45.18
C THR A 694 -13.99 -16.22 45.78
N PRO A 695 -12.88 -16.82 45.31
CA PRO A 695 -11.84 -17.24 46.26
C PRO A 695 -10.44 -16.70 45.90
N GLU A 696 -9.55 -16.65 46.90
CA GLU A 696 -8.24 -15.99 46.85
C GLU A 696 -7.07 -17.01 46.85
N GLN A 697 -5.84 -16.52 46.62
CA GLN A 697 -4.53 -17.18 46.76
C GLN A 697 -4.11 -18.23 45.70
N PRO A 698 -2.79 -18.53 45.56
CA PRO A 698 -1.60 -17.87 46.15
C PRO A 698 -0.59 -17.33 45.11
N ALA A 699 0.39 -16.54 45.56
CA ALA A 699 1.52 -16.09 44.75
C ALA A 699 2.75 -17.02 44.84
N PRO A 700 3.50 -17.23 43.74
CA PRO A 700 4.92 -17.60 43.74
C PRO A 700 5.78 -16.32 43.63
N ALA A 701 6.66 -16.01 44.58
CA ALA A 701 8.01 -16.58 44.80
C ALA A 701 9.08 -15.93 43.89
N GLU A 702 9.89 -15.03 44.47
CA GLU A 702 11.09 -14.45 43.85
C GLU A 702 12.28 -15.42 43.96
N GLU A 703 13.09 -15.51 42.90
CA GLU A 703 14.49 -15.99 42.96
C GLU A 703 15.28 -15.45 41.73
N PRO A 704 16.63 -15.47 41.70
CA PRO A 704 17.36 -14.27 42.11
C PRO A 704 18.20 -13.59 41.00
N GLN A 705 18.66 -12.37 41.28
CA GLN A 705 19.55 -11.60 40.39
C GLN A 705 20.92 -12.26 40.20
N ALA A 706 21.45 -12.23 38.98
CA ALA A 706 22.81 -12.66 38.65
C ALA A 706 23.76 -11.46 38.46
N GLU A 707 24.92 -11.48 39.13
CA GLU A 707 25.90 -10.39 39.08
C GLU A 707 26.65 -10.29 37.73
N ALA A 708 26.74 -9.08 37.18
CA ALA A 708 27.59 -8.79 36.03
C ALA A 708 29.05 -8.49 36.46
N LYS A 709 30.04 -9.13 35.81
CA LYS A 709 31.48 -8.85 36.01
C LYS A 709 32.03 -7.92 34.91
N PRO A 710 33.02 -7.05 35.22
CA PRO A 710 33.28 -5.85 34.44
C PRO A 710 34.10 -6.08 33.16
N VAL A 711 33.72 -5.38 32.09
CA VAL A 711 34.49 -5.26 30.84
C VAL A 711 35.51 -4.12 30.96
N LYS A 712 36.69 -4.28 30.34
CA LYS A 712 37.86 -3.40 30.52
C LYS A 712 37.83 -2.16 29.61
N THR A 713 38.24 -1.02 30.16
CA THR A 713 38.36 0.27 29.46
C THR A 713 39.60 0.34 28.54
N PRO A 714 39.48 0.86 27.31
CA PRO A 714 40.63 1.31 26.51
C PRO A 714 41.21 2.66 27.00
N SER A 715 42.47 2.94 26.68
CA SER A 715 43.18 4.15 27.16
C SER A 715 42.75 5.43 26.43
N LYS A 716 42.88 6.57 27.14
CA LYS A 716 42.97 7.90 26.51
C LYS A 716 44.13 7.93 25.50
N GLN A 717 43.95 8.67 24.41
CA GLN A 717 45.04 9.23 23.59
C GLN A 717 45.02 10.77 23.68
N THR A 718 46.19 11.38 23.54
CA THR A 718 46.42 12.80 23.81
C THR A 718 46.13 13.66 22.58
N ILE A 719 45.39 14.76 22.76
CA ILE A 719 45.09 15.71 21.67
C ILE A 719 46.29 16.66 21.48
N SER A 720 46.85 16.68 20.27
CA SER A 720 47.74 17.75 19.78
C SER A 720 46.99 18.67 18.82
N GLN A 721 47.16 19.99 18.95
CA GLN A 721 46.59 20.96 18.00
C GLN A 721 47.30 20.91 16.63
N PRO A 722 46.56 20.86 15.51
CA PRO A 722 47.04 21.30 14.20
C PRO A 722 46.84 22.81 14.00
N ALA A 723 47.58 23.41 13.07
CA ALA A 723 47.49 24.83 12.75
C ALA A 723 46.31 25.17 11.80
N ALA A 724 45.97 26.46 11.73
CA ALA A 724 44.88 26.97 10.89
C ALA A 724 45.01 26.54 9.41
N SER A 725 43.93 26.01 8.86
CA SER A 725 43.87 25.55 7.47
C SER A 725 43.67 26.72 6.49
N LYS A 726 43.90 26.48 5.18
CA LYS A 726 43.63 27.44 4.10
C LYS A 726 42.54 26.89 3.19
N ASP A 727 41.76 27.79 2.60
CA ASP A 727 40.70 27.46 1.65
C ASP A 727 41.22 26.56 0.52
N THR A 728 40.43 25.55 0.17
CA THR A 728 40.76 24.55 -0.84
C THR A 728 39.89 24.75 -2.08
N VAL A 729 40.45 24.62 -3.27
CA VAL A 729 39.70 24.79 -4.53
C VAL A 729 39.26 23.43 -5.08
N TYR A 730 37.97 23.15 -5.02
CA TYR A 730 37.35 22.00 -5.68
C TYR A 730 37.04 22.33 -7.15
N THR A 731 37.11 21.35 -8.04
CA THR A 731 36.70 21.48 -9.46
C THR A 731 35.57 20.50 -9.73
N VAL A 732 34.45 20.96 -10.26
CA VAL A 732 33.21 20.19 -10.42
C VAL A 732 33.36 19.09 -11.48
N GLU A 733 33.02 17.85 -11.12
CA GLU A 733 33.11 16.67 -11.98
C GLU A 733 31.73 16.25 -12.57
N LYS A 734 31.72 15.29 -13.50
CA LYS A 734 30.48 14.81 -14.12
C LYS A 734 29.61 14.06 -13.11
N GLY A 735 28.46 14.63 -12.75
CA GLY A 735 27.53 14.06 -11.77
C GLY A 735 27.64 14.65 -10.36
N ASP A 736 28.53 15.63 -10.17
CA ASP A 736 28.52 16.47 -8.97
C ASP A 736 27.28 17.37 -8.94
N ASN A 737 26.86 17.70 -7.72
CA ASN A 737 26.01 18.85 -7.42
C ASN A 737 26.52 19.49 -6.12
N LEU A 738 26.11 20.73 -5.82
CA LEU A 738 26.68 21.47 -4.70
C LEU A 738 26.43 20.80 -3.33
N TYR A 739 25.37 19.99 -3.23
CA TYR A 739 25.05 19.14 -2.07
C TYR A 739 26.08 18.00 -1.87
N ARG A 740 26.42 17.26 -2.92
CA ARG A 740 27.45 16.20 -2.89
C ARG A 740 28.82 16.76 -2.52
N ILE A 741 29.19 17.90 -3.11
CA ILE A 741 30.45 18.61 -2.80
C ILE A 741 30.47 19.06 -1.33
N ALA A 742 29.37 19.63 -0.83
CA ALA A 742 29.28 20.08 0.56
C ALA A 742 29.47 18.94 1.56
N ILE A 743 28.81 17.78 1.34
CA ILE A 743 28.97 16.58 2.18
C ILE A 743 30.42 16.09 2.15
N LYS A 744 31.03 15.98 0.96
CA LYS A 744 32.42 15.53 0.75
C LYS A 744 33.45 16.37 1.51
N HIS A 745 33.13 17.62 1.81
CA HIS A 745 33.98 18.54 2.60
C HIS A 745 33.45 18.81 4.03
N GLY A 746 32.34 18.18 4.44
CA GLY A 746 31.73 18.32 5.75
C GLY A 746 31.29 19.74 6.07
N THR A 747 30.50 20.33 5.16
CA THR A 747 29.85 21.65 5.24
C THR A 747 28.45 21.56 4.59
N THR A 748 27.71 22.67 4.47
CA THR A 748 26.40 22.70 3.80
C THR A 748 26.49 23.33 2.40
N TRP A 749 25.56 22.98 1.50
CA TRP A 749 25.54 23.56 0.16
C TRP A 749 25.15 25.04 0.18
N GLN A 750 24.33 25.45 1.15
CA GLN A 750 23.99 26.85 1.40
C GLN A 750 25.25 27.63 1.84
N ALA A 751 26.09 27.03 2.71
CA ALA A 751 27.37 27.62 3.09
C ALA A 751 28.32 27.76 1.89
N LEU A 752 28.49 26.70 1.07
CA LEU A 752 29.28 26.79 -0.16
C LEU A 752 28.73 27.80 -1.17
N ALA A 753 27.40 27.84 -1.38
CA ALA A 753 26.75 28.77 -2.29
C ALA A 753 26.97 30.23 -1.87
N LYS A 754 26.79 30.52 -0.57
CA LYS A 754 27.02 31.84 0.03
C LYS A 754 28.49 32.25 -0.02
N TYR A 755 29.41 31.31 0.26
CA TYR A 755 30.85 31.55 0.19
C TYR A 755 31.33 31.85 -1.24
N ASN A 756 30.80 31.11 -2.23
CA ASN A 756 31.13 31.25 -3.65
C ASN A 756 30.28 32.28 -4.40
N LYS A 757 29.31 32.93 -3.72
CA LYS A 757 28.38 33.91 -4.30
C LYS A 757 27.67 33.41 -5.56
N LEU A 758 27.24 32.14 -5.55
CA LEU A 758 26.59 31.50 -6.70
C LEU A 758 25.18 32.07 -6.93
N ALA A 759 24.94 32.64 -8.12
CA ALA A 759 23.65 33.21 -8.48
C ALA A 759 22.53 32.16 -8.62
N ASN A 760 22.87 30.92 -8.98
CA ASN A 760 21.97 29.77 -8.90
C ASN A 760 22.72 28.58 -8.28
N PRO A 761 22.48 28.23 -7.00
CA PRO A 761 23.14 27.12 -6.32
C PRO A 761 22.85 25.73 -6.91
N HIS A 762 21.77 25.59 -7.69
CA HIS A 762 21.34 24.34 -8.30
C HIS A 762 21.95 24.09 -9.69
N LEU A 763 22.62 25.10 -10.27
CA LEU A 763 23.29 25.02 -11.56
C LEU A 763 24.80 25.25 -11.40
N ILE A 764 25.57 24.16 -11.41
CA ILE A 764 27.04 24.19 -11.49
C ILE A 764 27.50 23.40 -12.71
N HIS A 765 28.57 23.87 -13.37
CA HIS A 765 29.06 23.32 -14.62
C HIS A 765 30.33 22.48 -14.39
N ILE A 766 30.51 21.42 -15.17
CA ILE A 766 31.73 20.60 -15.14
C ILE A 766 32.94 21.49 -15.45
N GLY A 767 33.99 21.40 -14.62
CA GLY A 767 35.17 22.28 -14.69
C GLY A 767 35.04 23.63 -13.94
N GLN A 768 33.85 23.97 -13.40
CA GLN A 768 33.68 25.12 -12.53
C GLN A 768 34.49 24.94 -11.23
N LYS A 769 35.07 26.02 -10.72
CA LYS A 769 35.81 26.01 -9.46
C LYS A 769 34.93 26.48 -8.30
N ILE A 770 34.93 25.71 -7.22
CA ILE A 770 34.21 25.96 -5.97
C ILE A 770 35.23 26.06 -4.84
N LEU A 771 35.29 27.21 -4.20
CA LEU A 771 36.08 27.44 -2.99
C LEU A 771 35.41 26.72 -1.81
N ILE A 772 36.16 25.83 -1.18
CA ILE A 772 35.81 25.18 0.08
C ILE A 772 36.49 25.98 1.20
N PRO A 773 35.73 26.62 2.11
CA PRO A 773 36.31 27.39 3.20
C PRO A 773 37.12 26.48 4.14
N ALA A 774 38.19 27.05 4.71
CA ALA A 774 38.93 26.46 5.82
C ALA A 774 38.02 26.06 6.99
N LYS A 775 38.41 24.99 7.70
CA LYS A 775 37.90 24.63 9.03
C LYS A 775 38.86 25.13 10.10
#